data_AF-A0A0S8J5I6-F1
#
_entry.id   AF-A0A0S8J5I6-F1
#
_cell.length_a   1.000
_cell.length_b   1.000
_cell.length_c   1.000
_cell.angle_alpha   90.00
_cell.angle_beta   90.00
_cell.angle_gamma   90.00
#
_symmetry.space_group_name_H-M   'P 1'
#
loop_
_entity.id
_entity.type
_entity.pdbx_description
1 polymer ?
#
loop_
_entity_poly.entity_id
_entity_poly.type
_entity_poly.pdbx_seq_one_letter_code
_entity_poly.pdbx_strand_id
1 'polypeptide(L)'
;MAYFPIYFRAVIITIGFLFLFPNFNRRVSQALSRFYQLFANESKKRFFKYGVSSLVSVFVFWILRTPTHFLGDGYLRARSLSLGVKYIPAEPLDSYLHFLIHNLLSPLWGGDPIKTYAISSCVAGGVFIFVAILLAEHLGKTAPARCLVFIVLTALGGSQLFFGYVESYSLMYVAVLIYLFLSLNFLEGKMSLIWPTLFLGLALSLHLSTFYLLPSLAYLYWLKNREEIRRNKTVLNSWSIFSFLLLILGFGVGIFLLRQLTTGTWGINLSPMFLSIKKIGNDPYTLFSWSHVIDFINELQLLSPVGFAIWSVILFVLVRQVKWKNRNVIFLGISSLFSLVYTFVANPKLACARDWDMFAPAGLGYTLLGLYLLVQNIKKEENLKYILLIFSVIAMIGSFPWFYLNSREAKSLARFDNILNLNPQRSAYGHEILARYYGDLDLFEKEAKEWRKAIALEKNPRYFDNLGVALFRLNRYDEAITQYKRSLDLNPRSAKAHYNLGLTYSLKEMWDEAISEYREAFKLGLRLADLHAELGIAYGHKRLYQEGISELKKAIQINSQEAEYYYHFGSLLFEMKRIEESIQVLKQVLTMDSTYSSAYKALGNMYMDQGKTQDAFRHYQLYLQHNPQADDKAQIEQIMSKLKKN
;
A
#
# COMPACT_ATOMS: atom_id res chain seq x y z
N MET A 1 24.77 1.22 -3.35
CA MET A 1 26.10 1.38 -2.72
C MET A 1 26.39 2.80 -2.25
N ALA A 2 26.03 3.86 -2.99
CA ALA A 2 26.34 5.26 -2.64
C ALA A 2 25.93 5.72 -1.22
N TYR A 3 24.90 5.10 -0.63
CA TYR A 3 24.44 5.39 0.73
C TYR A 3 25.19 4.65 1.85
N PHE A 4 26.10 3.73 1.49
CA PHE A 4 26.90 3.00 2.47
C PHE A 4 28.19 3.76 2.76
N PRO A 5 28.57 3.87 4.04
CA PRO A 5 29.87 4.40 4.42
C PRO A 5 31.00 3.65 3.70
N ILE A 6 32.10 4.36 3.41
CA ILE A 6 33.22 3.79 2.64
C ILE A 6 33.79 2.53 3.30
N TYR A 7 33.84 2.49 4.63
CA TYR A 7 34.29 1.31 5.38
C TYR A 7 33.39 0.09 5.13
N PHE A 8 32.08 0.27 4.99
CA PHE A 8 31.17 -0.85 4.72
C PHE A 8 31.39 -1.41 3.32
N ARG A 9 31.61 -0.54 2.33
CA ARG A 9 31.98 -0.97 0.97
C ARG A 9 33.33 -1.68 0.96
N ALA A 10 34.31 -1.15 1.70
CA ALA A 10 35.62 -1.76 1.86
C ALA A 10 35.53 -3.14 2.52
N VAL A 11 34.67 -3.33 3.53
CA VAL A 11 34.40 -4.65 4.15
C VAL A 11 33.81 -5.61 3.12
N ILE A 12 32.82 -5.20 2.32
CA ILE A 12 32.25 -6.06 1.26
C ILE A 12 33.32 -6.47 0.24
N ILE A 13 34.12 -5.51 -0.22
CA ILE A 13 35.20 -5.76 -1.19
C ILE A 13 36.26 -6.70 -0.59
N THR A 14 36.65 -6.47 0.66
CA THR A 14 37.63 -7.29 1.40
C THR A 14 37.10 -8.72 1.58
N ILE A 15 35.83 -8.86 1.99
CA ILE A 15 35.14 -10.15 2.06
C ILE A 15 35.16 -10.83 0.68
N GLY A 16 34.90 -10.07 -0.39
CA GLY A 16 35.06 -10.49 -1.78
C GLY A 16 36.43 -11.09 -2.10
N PHE A 17 37.51 -10.40 -1.73
CA PHE A 17 38.89 -10.86 -1.92
C PHE A 17 39.25 -12.08 -1.08
N LEU A 18 38.72 -12.16 0.15
CA LEU A 18 38.92 -13.33 1.02
C LEU A 18 38.35 -14.61 0.39
N PHE A 19 37.45 -14.50 -0.60
CA PHE A 19 36.94 -15.64 -1.35
C PHE A 19 37.87 -16.23 -2.40
N LEU A 20 38.98 -15.57 -2.69
CA LEU A 20 40.02 -16.18 -3.52
C LEU A 20 40.79 -17.28 -2.76
N PHE A 21 40.59 -17.40 -1.44
CA PHE A 21 41.30 -18.37 -0.59
C PHE A 21 40.46 -19.63 -0.29
N PRO A 22 40.88 -20.81 -0.81
CA PRO A 22 40.19 -22.11 -0.60
C PRO A 22 39.83 -22.45 0.85
N ASN A 23 40.76 -22.23 1.77
CA ASN A 23 40.59 -22.59 3.18
C ASN A 23 39.54 -21.71 3.87
N PHE A 24 39.50 -20.42 3.54
CA PHE A 24 38.48 -19.51 4.05
C PHE A 24 37.10 -19.93 3.54
N ASN A 25 36.99 -20.22 2.24
CA ASN A 25 35.73 -20.65 1.62
C ASN A 25 35.17 -21.91 2.27
N ARG A 26 36.03 -22.90 2.51
CA ARG A 26 35.63 -24.15 3.15
C ARG A 26 35.07 -23.93 4.55
N ARG A 27 35.71 -23.08 5.36
CA ARG A 27 35.28 -22.76 6.73
C ARG A 27 33.94 -22.02 6.75
N VAL A 28 33.79 -20.98 5.93
CA VAL A 28 32.55 -20.19 5.89
C VAL A 28 31.39 -21.02 5.36
N SER A 29 31.60 -21.78 4.29
CA SER A 29 30.58 -22.67 3.73
C SER A 29 30.12 -23.75 4.72
N GLN A 30 31.04 -24.32 5.50
CA GLN A 30 30.72 -25.24 6.60
C GLN A 30 29.92 -24.54 7.71
N ALA A 31 30.30 -23.33 8.09
CA ALA A 31 29.57 -22.54 9.09
C ALA A 31 28.13 -22.24 8.63
N LEU A 32 27.94 -21.78 7.39
CA LEU A 32 26.62 -21.54 6.79
C LEU A 32 25.78 -22.82 6.74
N SER A 33 26.37 -23.94 6.32
CA SER A 33 25.68 -25.23 6.24
C SER A 33 25.26 -25.73 7.64
N ARG A 34 26.13 -25.57 8.65
CA ARG A 34 25.80 -25.92 10.05
C ARG A 34 24.71 -25.01 10.61
N PHE A 35 24.77 -23.71 10.33
CA PHE A 35 23.75 -22.77 10.74
C PHE A 35 22.39 -23.13 10.13
N TYR A 36 22.33 -23.42 8.83
CA TYR A 36 21.12 -23.91 8.16
C TYR A 36 20.54 -25.16 8.84
N GLN A 37 21.40 -26.12 9.20
CA GLN A 37 20.97 -27.35 9.87
C GLN A 37 20.39 -27.14 11.27
N LEU A 38 20.65 -26.02 11.95
CA LEU A 38 20.04 -25.76 13.26
C LEU A 38 18.51 -25.70 13.15
N PHE A 39 18.03 -25.07 12.08
CA PHE A 39 16.61 -24.76 11.88
C PHE A 39 15.96 -25.56 10.73
N ALA A 40 16.76 -26.18 9.86
CA ALA A 40 16.30 -27.05 8.78
C ALA A 40 17.08 -28.37 8.74
N ASN A 41 16.61 -29.41 9.44
CA ASN A 41 17.23 -30.74 9.45
C ASN A 41 16.22 -31.89 9.31
N GLU A 42 16.72 -33.08 8.96
CA GLU A 42 15.94 -34.30 8.74
C GLU A 42 15.41 -34.97 10.02
N SER A 43 15.29 -34.23 11.12
CA SER A 43 14.79 -34.81 12.38
C SER A 43 13.30 -35.15 12.30
N LYS A 44 12.84 -36.08 13.16
CA LYS A 44 11.39 -36.37 13.31
C LYS A 44 10.55 -35.13 13.61
N LYS A 45 11.15 -34.08 14.18
CA LYS A 45 10.50 -32.79 14.50
C LYS A 45 10.76 -31.70 13.46
N ARG A 46 11.10 -32.05 12.21
CA ARG A 46 11.49 -31.08 11.16
C ARG A 46 10.44 -29.99 10.93
N PHE A 47 9.16 -30.34 10.80
CA PHE A 47 8.10 -29.37 10.53
C PHE A 47 7.88 -28.41 11.71
N PHE A 48 8.10 -28.87 12.94
CA PHE A 48 8.10 -27.99 14.12
C PHE A 48 9.22 -26.96 14.03
N LYS A 49 10.44 -27.38 13.67
CA LYS A 49 11.56 -26.44 13.46
C LYS A 49 11.29 -25.44 12.34
N TYR A 50 10.63 -25.87 11.26
CA TYR A 50 10.28 -24.97 10.15
C TYR A 50 9.24 -23.95 10.61
N GLY A 51 8.25 -24.38 11.40
CA GLY A 51 7.28 -23.50 12.04
C GLY A 51 7.94 -22.48 12.98
N VAL A 52 8.88 -22.91 13.82
CA VAL A 52 9.66 -21.98 14.67
C VAL A 52 10.47 -21.00 13.82
N SER A 53 11.12 -21.46 12.76
CA SER A 53 11.88 -20.60 11.84
C SER A 53 10.99 -19.54 11.18
N SER A 54 9.80 -19.96 10.75
CA SER A 54 8.77 -19.10 10.17
C SER A 54 8.31 -18.03 11.16
N LEU A 55 8.05 -18.40 12.42
CA LEU A 55 7.66 -17.43 13.46
C LEU A 55 8.79 -16.45 13.79
N VAL A 56 10.03 -16.95 13.92
CA VAL A 56 11.20 -16.09 14.15
C VAL A 56 11.40 -15.11 12.98
N SER A 57 11.19 -15.54 11.74
CA SER A 57 11.35 -14.65 10.60
C SER A 57 10.29 -13.54 10.56
N VAL A 58 9.05 -13.78 11.00
CA VAL A 58 8.04 -12.71 11.15
C VAL A 58 8.56 -11.59 12.05
N PHE A 59 9.22 -11.94 13.17
CA PHE A 59 9.81 -10.96 14.08
C PHE A 59 10.96 -10.19 13.43
N VAL A 60 11.83 -10.87 12.67
CA VAL A 60 12.93 -10.22 11.92
C VAL A 60 12.37 -9.25 10.88
N PHE A 61 11.37 -9.67 10.11
CA PHE A 61 10.70 -8.82 9.13
C PHE A 61 10.06 -7.59 9.78
N TRP A 62 9.45 -7.76 10.96
CA TRP A 62 8.82 -6.66 11.69
C TRP A 62 9.82 -5.63 12.22
N ILE A 63 10.94 -6.07 12.80
CA ILE A 63 11.99 -5.16 13.30
C ILE A 63 12.62 -4.37 12.17
N LEU A 64 12.84 -5.02 11.02
CA LEU A 64 13.52 -4.44 9.87
C LEU A 64 12.54 -3.85 8.84
N ARG A 65 11.27 -3.66 9.21
CA ARG A 65 10.23 -3.18 8.31
C ARG A 65 10.48 -1.75 7.84
N THR A 66 9.94 -1.39 6.68
CA THR A 66 9.88 0.01 6.25
C THR A 66 8.91 0.80 7.13
N PRO A 67 9.36 1.88 7.82
CA PRO A 67 8.45 2.76 8.55
C PRO A 67 7.79 3.80 7.61
N THR A 68 8.25 3.90 6.37
CA THR A 68 7.77 4.87 5.36
C THR A 68 6.98 4.17 4.26
N HIS A 69 6.13 4.93 3.56
CA HIS A 69 5.35 4.47 2.41
C HIS A 69 5.95 4.91 1.05
N PHE A 70 7.27 5.15 0.99
CA PHE A 70 7.99 5.62 -0.21
C PHE A 70 8.26 4.54 -1.27
N LEU A 71 7.67 3.36 -1.12
CA LEU A 71 7.86 2.23 -2.02
C LEU A 71 6.51 1.87 -2.64
N GLY A 72 6.49 1.72 -3.97
CA GLY A 72 5.28 1.39 -4.72
C GLY A 72 4.18 2.44 -4.57
N ASP A 73 2.93 2.00 -4.70
CA ASP A 73 1.74 2.82 -4.57
C ASP A 73 1.08 2.68 -3.18
N GLY A 74 1.87 2.33 -2.16
CA GLY A 74 1.34 1.96 -0.85
C GLY A 74 0.48 3.01 -0.16
N TYR A 75 0.70 4.31 -0.44
CA TYR A 75 -0.20 5.36 0.03
C TYR A 75 -1.62 5.21 -0.54
N LEU A 76 -1.76 4.92 -1.84
CA LEU A 76 -3.07 4.72 -2.48
C LEU A 76 -3.77 3.49 -1.88
N ARG A 77 -3.02 2.44 -1.55
CA ARG A 77 -3.53 1.22 -0.93
C ARG A 77 -4.02 1.46 0.50
N ALA A 78 -3.18 2.10 1.32
CA ALA A 78 -3.55 2.49 2.67
C ALA A 78 -4.81 3.37 2.69
N ARG A 79 -4.90 4.34 1.78
CA ARG A 79 -6.07 5.21 1.65
C ARG A 79 -7.31 4.48 1.17
N SER A 80 -7.18 3.56 0.22
CA SER A 80 -8.31 2.76 -0.27
C SER A 80 -8.89 1.94 0.89
N LEU A 81 -8.01 1.35 1.70
CA LEU A 81 -8.39 0.60 2.89
C LEU A 81 -9.08 1.48 3.94
N SER A 82 -8.56 2.67 4.22
CA SER A 82 -9.20 3.62 5.17
C SER A 82 -10.56 4.11 4.70
N LEU A 83 -10.78 4.18 3.38
CA LEU A 83 -12.09 4.50 2.78
C LEU A 83 -13.05 3.30 2.75
N GLY A 84 -12.65 2.14 3.31
CA GLY A 84 -13.47 0.94 3.33
C GLY A 84 -13.64 0.29 1.96
N VAL A 85 -12.73 0.55 1.01
CA VAL A 85 -12.73 -0.10 -0.30
C VAL A 85 -12.47 -1.59 -0.10
N LYS A 86 -13.45 -2.41 -0.47
CA LYS A 86 -13.38 -3.87 -0.30
C LYS A 86 -12.89 -4.59 -1.56
N TYR A 87 -12.89 -3.89 -2.69
CA TYR A 87 -12.79 -4.51 -3.99
C TYR A 87 -11.93 -3.69 -4.94
N ILE A 88 -10.95 -4.36 -5.55
CA ILE A 88 -10.11 -3.80 -6.60
C ILE A 88 -10.02 -4.85 -7.72
N PRO A 89 -10.37 -4.51 -8.99
CA PRO A 89 -10.47 -5.48 -10.08
C PRO A 89 -9.23 -6.35 -10.33
N ALA A 90 -8.04 -5.78 -10.14
CA ALA A 90 -6.79 -6.48 -10.40
C ALA A 90 -6.42 -7.49 -9.29
N GLU A 91 -6.94 -7.31 -8.07
CA GLU A 91 -6.54 -8.06 -6.86
C GLU A 91 -7.73 -8.26 -5.90
N PRO A 92 -8.79 -8.94 -6.36
CA PRO A 92 -10.07 -8.96 -5.67
C PRO A 92 -9.99 -9.64 -4.29
N LEU A 93 -9.26 -10.77 -4.19
CA LEU A 93 -9.12 -11.47 -2.93
C LEU A 93 -8.18 -10.73 -1.98
N ASP A 94 -7.10 -10.15 -2.49
CA ASP A 94 -6.14 -9.43 -1.66
C ASP A 94 -6.78 -8.22 -0.96
N SER A 95 -7.49 -7.39 -1.74
CA SER A 95 -8.19 -6.21 -1.21
C SER A 95 -9.21 -6.58 -0.14
N TYR A 96 -9.93 -7.68 -0.38
CA TYR A 96 -10.93 -8.18 0.57
C TYR A 96 -10.28 -8.72 1.85
N LEU A 97 -9.18 -9.47 1.74
CA LEU A 97 -8.44 -9.97 2.90
C LEU A 97 -7.88 -8.81 3.75
N HIS A 98 -7.27 -7.80 3.12
CA HIS A 98 -6.79 -6.62 3.84
C HIS A 98 -7.93 -5.86 4.51
N PHE A 99 -9.09 -5.71 3.87
CA PHE A 99 -10.28 -5.13 4.49
C PHE A 99 -10.75 -5.92 5.72
N LEU A 100 -10.79 -7.25 5.64
CA LEU A 100 -11.16 -8.10 6.77
C LEU A 100 -10.17 -8.00 7.92
N ILE A 101 -8.87 -8.09 7.63
CA ILE A 101 -7.80 -7.98 8.63
C ILE A 101 -7.84 -6.59 9.27
N HIS A 102 -8.06 -5.54 8.47
CA HIS A 102 -8.19 -4.17 8.96
C HIS A 102 -9.32 -4.04 9.97
N ASN A 103 -10.53 -4.49 9.65
CA ASN A 103 -11.66 -4.39 10.56
C ASN A 103 -11.48 -5.24 11.82
N LEU A 104 -10.90 -6.43 11.68
CA LEU A 104 -10.65 -7.33 12.80
C LEU A 104 -9.65 -6.73 13.79
N LEU A 105 -8.61 -6.06 13.29
CA LEU A 105 -7.46 -5.61 14.08
C LEU A 105 -7.45 -4.10 14.35
N SER A 106 -8.34 -3.33 13.72
CA SER A 106 -8.52 -1.89 13.95
C SER A 106 -8.65 -1.54 15.44
N PRO A 107 -9.40 -2.29 16.28
CA PRO A 107 -9.47 -2.03 17.72
C PRO A 107 -8.13 -2.14 18.46
N LEU A 108 -7.17 -2.92 17.95
CA LEU A 108 -5.88 -3.15 18.61
C LEU A 108 -4.86 -2.05 18.38
N TRP A 109 -5.00 -1.25 17.32
CA TRP A 109 -3.99 -0.26 16.95
C TRP A 109 -4.53 1.03 16.32
N GLY A 110 -5.81 1.34 16.57
CA GLY A 110 -6.43 2.61 16.20
C GLY A 110 -6.77 2.74 14.72
N GLY A 111 -7.04 1.63 14.03
CA GLY A 111 -7.49 1.67 12.63
C GLY A 111 -6.45 2.17 11.62
N ASP A 112 -5.16 2.02 11.92
CA ASP A 112 -4.09 2.36 10.99
C ASP A 112 -3.98 1.33 9.83
N PRO A 113 -4.27 1.72 8.57
CA PRO A 113 -4.22 0.82 7.41
C PRO A 113 -2.78 0.42 7.04
N ILE A 114 -1.77 1.23 7.34
CA ILE A 114 -0.36 0.92 7.05
C ILE A 114 0.08 -0.26 7.91
N LYS A 115 -0.28 -0.27 9.20
CA LYS A 115 -0.01 -1.40 10.10
C LYS A 115 -0.68 -2.69 9.64
N THR A 116 -1.91 -2.61 9.13
CA THR A 116 -2.61 -3.77 8.55
C THR A 116 -1.79 -4.41 7.45
N TYR A 117 -1.39 -3.64 6.43
CA TYR A 117 -0.56 -4.17 5.35
C TYR A 117 0.80 -4.67 5.84
N ALA A 118 1.46 -3.93 6.74
CA ALA A 118 2.77 -4.30 7.24
C ALA A 118 2.75 -5.67 7.96
N ILE A 119 1.67 -5.97 8.70
CA ILE A 119 1.50 -7.25 9.38
C ILE A 119 1.22 -8.36 8.37
N SER A 120 0.29 -8.15 7.43
CA SER A 120 0.04 -9.11 6.35
C SER A 120 1.33 -9.45 5.59
N SER A 121 2.13 -8.43 5.26
CA SER A 121 3.44 -8.55 4.63
C SER A 121 4.42 -9.39 5.47
N CYS A 122 4.58 -9.11 6.76
CA CYS A 122 5.51 -9.86 7.62
C CYS A 122 5.06 -11.32 7.82
N VAL A 123 3.76 -11.56 8.00
CA VAL A 123 3.18 -12.91 8.15
C VAL A 123 3.34 -13.71 6.86
N ALA A 124 3.08 -13.10 5.70
CA ALA A 124 3.37 -13.69 4.39
C ALA A 124 4.85 -14.07 4.29
N GLY A 125 5.76 -13.23 4.79
CA GLY A 125 7.19 -13.54 4.89
C GLY A 125 7.48 -14.77 5.74
N GLY A 126 6.79 -14.93 6.87
CA GLY A 126 6.84 -16.16 7.67
C GLY A 126 6.50 -17.40 6.85
N VAL A 127 5.37 -17.37 6.13
CA VAL A 127 4.93 -18.48 5.26
C VAL A 127 5.95 -18.73 4.14
N PHE A 128 6.47 -17.66 3.54
CA PHE A 128 7.53 -17.73 2.54
C PHE A 128 8.76 -18.49 3.05
N ILE A 129 9.26 -18.17 4.26
CA ILE A 129 10.41 -18.87 4.85
C ILE A 129 10.14 -20.36 5.03
N PHE A 130 8.93 -20.72 5.50
CA PHE A 130 8.53 -22.12 5.62
C PHE A 130 8.60 -22.85 4.27
N VAL A 131 8.03 -22.25 3.22
CA VAL A 131 8.02 -22.84 1.87
C VAL A 131 9.41 -22.85 1.23
N ALA A 132 10.24 -21.84 1.49
CA ALA A 132 11.62 -21.78 1.03
C ALA A 132 12.46 -22.93 1.63
N ILE A 133 12.25 -23.28 2.90
CA ILE A 133 12.87 -24.46 3.52
C ILE A 133 12.39 -25.74 2.83
N LEU A 134 11.09 -25.88 2.57
CA LEU A 134 10.55 -27.06 1.86
C LEU A 134 11.13 -27.20 0.44
N LEU A 135 11.27 -26.11 -0.30
CA LEU A 135 11.91 -26.10 -1.62
C LEU A 135 13.39 -26.43 -1.54
N ALA A 136 14.09 -25.91 -0.53
CA ALA A 136 15.49 -26.25 -0.28
C ALA A 136 15.68 -27.74 -0.03
N GLU A 137 14.81 -28.36 0.76
CA GLU A 137 14.83 -29.82 0.97
C GLU A 137 14.48 -30.61 -0.30
N HIS A 138 13.51 -30.13 -1.08
CA HIS A 138 13.09 -30.78 -2.30
C HIS A 138 14.18 -30.75 -3.37
N LEU A 139 14.87 -29.62 -3.53
CA LEU A 139 15.88 -29.42 -4.58
C LEU A 139 17.29 -29.90 -4.15
N GLY A 140 17.64 -29.75 -2.88
CA GLY A 140 18.99 -30.01 -2.35
C GLY A 140 19.17 -31.41 -1.75
N LYS A 141 20.10 -32.19 -2.32
CA LYS A 141 20.44 -33.52 -1.78
C LYS A 141 21.42 -33.50 -0.60
N THR A 142 22.28 -32.48 -0.54
CA THR A 142 23.30 -32.31 0.51
C THR A 142 23.04 -31.04 1.29
N ALA A 143 23.58 -30.94 2.52
CA ALA A 143 23.41 -29.74 3.34
C ALA A 143 23.88 -28.44 2.66
N PRO A 144 25.03 -28.40 1.95
CA PRO A 144 25.43 -27.22 1.18
C PRO A 144 24.45 -26.88 0.05
N ALA A 145 23.88 -27.86 -0.63
CA ALA A 145 22.90 -27.64 -1.69
C ALA A 145 21.58 -27.06 -1.14
N ARG A 146 21.08 -27.59 -0.02
CA ARG A 146 19.88 -27.07 0.66
C ARG A 146 20.11 -25.64 1.14
N CYS A 147 21.24 -25.40 1.79
CA CYS A 147 21.65 -24.07 2.24
C CYS A 147 21.73 -23.09 1.07
N LEU A 148 22.29 -23.51 -0.08
CA LEU A 148 22.37 -22.69 -1.28
C LEU A 148 20.99 -22.31 -1.80
N VAL A 149 20.10 -23.28 -1.99
CA VAL A 149 18.73 -23.02 -2.46
C VAL A 149 18.01 -22.07 -1.52
N PHE A 150 18.10 -22.31 -0.21
CA PHE A 150 17.47 -21.45 0.78
C PHE A 150 17.99 -20.01 0.71
N ILE A 151 19.32 -19.82 0.75
CA ILE A 151 19.92 -18.47 0.70
C ILE A 151 19.49 -17.74 -0.56
N VAL A 152 19.57 -18.39 -1.72
CA VAL A 152 19.20 -17.76 -3.00
C VAL A 152 17.73 -17.35 -3.02
N LEU A 153 16.81 -18.21 -2.56
CA LEU A 153 15.39 -17.86 -2.46
C LEU A 153 15.17 -16.67 -1.53
N THR A 154 15.77 -16.69 -0.33
CA THR A 154 15.60 -15.61 0.65
C THR A 154 16.27 -14.29 0.28
N ALA A 155 17.11 -14.29 -0.75
CA ALA A 155 17.82 -13.12 -1.25
C ALA A 155 17.24 -12.55 -2.55
N LEU A 156 16.15 -13.13 -3.08
CA LEU A 156 15.46 -12.59 -4.24
C LEU A 156 14.95 -11.18 -3.97
N GLY A 157 14.82 -10.36 -5.02
CA GLY A 157 14.24 -9.02 -4.92
C GLY A 157 12.85 -9.04 -4.27
N GLY A 158 12.04 -10.05 -4.59
CA GLY A 158 10.71 -10.22 -4.00
C GLY A 158 10.71 -10.46 -2.48
N SER A 159 11.83 -10.85 -1.85
CA SER A 159 11.92 -10.94 -0.38
C SER A 159 11.70 -9.58 0.31
N GLN A 160 11.92 -8.49 -0.41
CA GLN A 160 11.70 -7.12 0.04
C GLN A 160 10.23 -6.85 0.39
N LEU A 161 9.30 -7.57 -0.24
CA LEU A 161 7.86 -7.47 0.00
C LEU A 161 7.43 -7.89 1.40
N PHE A 162 8.32 -8.52 2.17
CA PHE A 162 8.02 -9.03 3.51
C PHE A 162 8.43 -8.08 4.63
N PHE A 163 9.17 -7.02 4.34
CA PHE A 163 9.62 -6.03 5.33
C PHE A 163 8.59 -4.91 5.52
N GLY A 164 7.33 -5.27 5.81
CA GLY A 164 6.23 -4.34 6.04
C GLY A 164 5.81 -3.54 4.80
N TYR A 165 5.90 -4.16 3.63
CA TYR A 165 5.51 -3.56 2.36
C TYR A 165 4.00 -3.28 2.33
N VAL A 166 3.61 -2.10 1.84
CA VAL A 166 2.21 -1.65 1.84
C VAL A 166 1.59 -1.89 0.47
N GLU A 167 1.36 -3.17 0.11
CA GLU A 167 0.76 -3.51 -1.18
C GLU A 167 0.25 -4.95 -1.22
N SER A 168 -0.45 -5.30 -2.30
CA SER A 168 -1.09 -6.59 -2.52
C SER A 168 -0.15 -7.73 -2.92
N TYR A 169 1.14 -7.43 -3.15
CA TYR A 169 2.05 -8.40 -3.78
C TYR A 169 2.65 -9.43 -2.83
N SER A 170 2.61 -9.21 -1.50
CA SER A 170 3.23 -10.12 -0.52
C SER A 170 2.52 -11.49 -0.49
N LEU A 171 1.19 -11.50 -0.48
CA LEU A 171 0.38 -12.73 -0.53
C LEU A 171 0.49 -13.43 -1.88
N MET A 172 0.43 -12.67 -2.98
CA MET A 172 0.61 -13.19 -4.34
C MET A 172 1.95 -13.92 -4.48
N TYR A 173 3.05 -13.32 -3.99
CA TYR A 173 4.38 -13.89 -4.10
C TYR A 173 4.49 -15.25 -3.40
N VAL A 174 3.89 -15.38 -2.21
CA VAL A 174 3.80 -16.65 -1.47
C VAL A 174 2.97 -17.67 -2.23
N ALA A 175 1.82 -17.28 -2.76
CA ALA A 175 0.94 -18.18 -3.52
C ALA A 175 1.63 -18.75 -4.77
N VAL A 176 2.37 -17.91 -5.51
CA VAL A 176 3.19 -18.34 -6.66
C VAL A 176 4.29 -19.32 -6.23
N LEU A 177 4.98 -19.05 -5.11
CA LEU A 177 6.02 -19.96 -4.63
C LEU A 177 5.44 -21.33 -4.23
N ILE A 178 4.30 -21.34 -3.54
CA ILE A 178 3.60 -22.58 -3.16
C ILE A 178 3.13 -23.31 -4.42
N TYR A 179 2.57 -22.62 -5.41
CA TYR A 179 2.20 -23.21 -6.70
C TYR A 179 3.38 -23.96 -7.35
N LEU A 180 4.56 -23.33 -7.41
CA LEU A 180 5.76 -23.94 -7.98
C LEU A 180 6.20 -25.16 -7.17
N PHE A 181 6.21 -25.08 -5.83
CA PHE A 181 6.54 -26.20 -4.95
C PHE A 181 5.58 -27.39 -5.11
N LEU A 182 4.28 -27.14 -5.10
CA LEU A 182 3.26 -28.19 -5.25
C LEU A 182 3.35 -28.84 -6.63
N SER A 183 3.61 -28.05 -7.67
CA SER A 183 3.77 -28.55 -9.04
C SER A 183 4.96 -29.49 -9.17
N LEU A 184 6.09 -29.18 -8.53
CA LEU A 184 7.26 -30.07 -8.49
C LEU A 184 6.95 -31.39 -7.76
N ASN A 185 6.22 -31.33 -6.64
CA ASN A 185 5.81 -32.55 -5.94
C ASN A 185 4.81 -33.39 -6.74
N PHE A 186 3.90 -32.76 -7.50
CA PHE A 186 3.02 -33.47 -8.43
C PHE A 186 3.82 -34.20 -9.52
N LEU A 187 4.84 -33.55 -10.10
CA LEU A 187 5.69 -34.16 -11.13
C LEU A 187 6.48 -35.37 -10.61
N GLU A 188 6.75 -35.42 -9.30
CA GLU A 188 7.36 -36.56 -8.60
C GLU A 188 6.34 -37.60 -8.12
N GLY A 189 5.04 -37.41 -8.38
CA GLY A 189 3.98 -38.33 -7.98
C GLY A 189 3.62 -38.28 -6.49
N LYS A 190 4.06 -37.25 -5.76
CA LYS A 190 3.84 -37.11 -4.31
C LYS A 190 2.47 -36.52 -3.94
N MET A 191 1.75 -35.94 -4.89
CA MET A 191 0.43 -35.34 -4.68
C MET A 191 -0.39 -35.30 -5.97
N SER A 192 -1.68 -35.00 -5.84
CA SER A 192 -2.59 -34.83 -6.98
C SER A 192 -2.52 -33.43 -7.59
N LEU A 193 -2.96 -33.30 -8.84
CA LEU A 193 -2.98 -32.04 -9.61
C LEU A 193 -3.91 -30.97 -9.01
N ILE A 194 -4.82 -31.34 -8.09
CA ILE A 194 -5.76 -30.39 -7.49
C ILE A 194 -5.04 -29.27 -6.71
N TRP A 195 -3.92 -29.60 -6.07
CA TRP A 195 -3.16 -28.68 -5.23
C TRP A 195 -2.46 -27.58 -6.05
N PRO A 196 -1.68 -27.90 -7.11
CA PRO A 196 -1.20 -26.89 -8.05
C PRO A 196 -2.33 -26.04 -8.63
N THR A 197 -3.45 -26.63 -9.04
CA THR A 197 -4.57 -25.88 -9.64
C THR A 197 -5.19 -24.90 -8.65
N LEU A 198 -5.44 -25.34 -7.41
CA LEU A 198 -6.00 -24.50 -6.36
C LEU A 198 -5.09 -23.31 -6.03
N PHE A 199 -3.78 -23.53 -5.92
CA PHE A 199 -2.83 -22.45 -5.60
C PHE A 199 -2.56 -21.51 -6.77
N LEU A 200 -2.64 -21.97 -8.02
CA LEU A 200 -2.64 -21.03 -9.16
C LEU A 200 -3.94 -20.22 -9.19
N GLY A 201 -5.09 -20.84 -8.91
CA GLY A 201 -6.36 -20.12 -8.74
C GLY A 201 -6.27 -19.06 -7.63
N LEU A 202 -5.69 -19.41 -6.48
CA LEU A 202 -5.43 -18.47 -5.39
C LEU A 202 -4.53 -17.31 -5.84
N ALA A 203 -3.42 -17.61 -6.52
CA ALA A 203 -2.51 -16.58 -7.02
C ALA A 203 -3.21 -15.62 -8.00
N LEU A 204 -4.09 -16.13 -8.88
CA LEU A 204 -4.91 -15.34 -9.81
C LEU A 204 -5.93 -14.46 -9.09
N SER A 205 -6.56 -14.99 -8.03
CA SER A 205 -7.50 -14.21 -7.21
C SER A 205 -6.79 -13.15 -6.37
N LEU A 206 -5.55 -13.39 -5.96
CA LEU A 206 -4.72 -12.41 -5.26
C LEU A 206 -4.19 -11.34 -6.21
N HIS A 207 -3.81 -11.67 -7.43
CA HIS A 207 -3.52 -10.70 -8.47
C HIS A 207 -3.58 -11.30 -9.88
N LEU A 208 -4.28 -10.60 -10.79
CA LEU A 208 -4.55 -11.10 -12.14
C LEU A 208 -3.27 -11.33 -12.97
N SER A 209 -2.20 -10.58 -12.71
CA SER A 209 -0.91 -10.70 -13.43
C SER A 209 -0.37 -12.12 -13.47
N THR A 210 -0.68 -12.96 -12.48
CA THR A 210 -0.19 -14.35 -12.40
C THR A 210 -0.75 -15.28 -13.50
N PHE A 211 -1.61 -14.78 -14.40
CA PHE A 211 -2.08 -15.51 -15.59
C PHE A 211 -0.94 -16.03 -16.48
N TYR A 212 0.25 -15.43 -16.43
CA TYR A 212 1.41 -15.92 -17.17
C TYR A 212 1.83 -17.35 -16.75
N LEU A 213 1.36 -17.88 -15.61
CA LEU A 213 1.61 -19.25 -15.17
C LEU A 213 0.62 -20.28 -15.74
N LEU A 214 -0.48 -19.87 -16.37
CA LEU A 214 -1.47 -20.79 -16.96
C LEU A 214 -0.86 -21.81 -17.94
N PRO A 215 0.10 -21.46 -18.82
CA PRO A 215 0.77 -22.43 -19.69
C PRO A 215 1.52 -23.52 -18.92
N SER A 216 2.09 -23.19 -17.75
CA SER A 216 2.78 -24.18 -16.92
C SER A 216 1.81 -25.15 -16.25
N LEU A 217 0.61 -24.69 -15.86
CA LEU A 217 -0.45 -25.58 -15.39
C LEU A 217 -1.01 -26.44 -16.52
N ALA A 218 -1.22 -25.88 -17.71
CA ALA A 218 -1.65 -26.62 -18.89
C ALA A 218 -0.70 -27.78 -19.22
N TYR A 219 0.61 -27.58 -19.05
CA TYR A 219 1.60 -28.65 -19.17
C TYR A 219 1.40 -29.79 -18.15
N LEU A 220 1.06 -29.47 -16.90
CA LEU A 220 0.75 -30.49 -15.89
C LEU A 220 -0.51 -31.28 -16.22
N TYR A 221 -1.57 -30.63 -16.72
CA TYR A 221 -2.77 -31.30 -17.23
C TYR A 221 -2.45 -32.22 -18.40
N TRP A 222 -1.67 -31.72 -19.35
CA TRP A 222 -1.23 -32.51 -20.50
C TRP A 222 -0.46 -33.75 -20.05
N LEU A 223 0.46 -33.63 -19.10
CA LEU A 223 1.19 -34.78 -18.54
C LEU A 223 0.26 -35.79 -17.86
N LYS A 224 -0.71 -35.31 -17.06
CA LYS A 224 -1.67 -36.16 -16.35
C LYS A 224 -2.52 -37.00 -17.31
N ASN A 225 -2.97 -36.38 -18.40
CA ASN A 225 -3.90 -36.99 -19.35
C ASN A 225 -3.21 -37.55 -20.60
N ARG A 226 -1.87 -37.61 -20.64
CA ARG A 226 -1.09 -37.88 -21.86
C ARG A 226 -1.48 -39.20 -22.55
N GLU A 227 -1.66 -40.26 -21.79
CA GLU A 227 -2.06 -41.58 -22.33
C GLU A 227 -3.50 -41.58 -22.85
N GLU A 228 -4.39 -40.85 -22.18
CA GLU A 228 -5.80 -40.70 -22.59
C GLU A 228 -5.92 -39.85 -23.86
N ILE A 229 -5.19 -38.73 -23.95
CA ILE A 229 -5.09 -37.86 -25.13
C ILE A 229 -4.48 -38.61 -26.33
N ARG A 230 -3.52 -39.51 -26.07
CA ARG A 230 -2.90 -40.32 -27.14
C ARG A 230 -3.84 -41.38 -27.67
N ARG A 231 -4.76 -41.89 -26.84
CA ARG A 231 -5.74 -42.94 -27.20
C ARG A 231 -7.02 -42.35 -27.81
N ASN A 232 -7.54 -41.25 -27.26
CA ASN A 232 -8.73 -40.56 -27.72
C ASN A 232 -8.35 -39.18 -28.26
N LYS A 233 -8.50 -38.96 -29.57
CA LYS A 233 -8.21 -37.68 -30.25
C LYS A 233 -9.07 -36.50 -29.76
N THR A 234 -10.08 -36.77 -28.94
CA THR A 234 -10.91 -35.80 -28.23
C THR A 234 -11.16 -36.39 -26.85
N VAL A 235 -10.85 -35.65 -25.78
CA VAL A 235 -11.61 -35.58 -24.51
C VAL A 235 -10.83 -34.71 -23.51
N LEU A 236 -11.45 -33.60 -23.11
CA LEU A 236 -11.27 -33.04 -21.78
C LEU A 236 -12.00 -33.97 -20.81
N ASN A 237 -11.29 -34.75 -19.99
CA ASN A 237 -11.97 -35.63 -19.01
C ASN A 237 -12.71 -34.80 -17.94
N SER A 238 -13.67 -35.40 -17.24
CA SER A 238 -14.52 -34.74 -16.24
C SER A 238 -13.72 -34.00 -15.16
N TRP A 239 -12.52 -34.49 -14.84
CA TRP A 239 -11.58 -33.86 -13.91
C TRP A 239 -10.86 -32.64 -14.49
N SER A 240 -10.59 -32.62 -15.78
CA SER A 240 -10.04 -31.47 -16.51
C SER A 240 -11.11 -30.38 -16.66
N ILE A 241 -12.37 -30.78 -16.90
CA ILE A 241 -13.53 -29.88 -16.85
C ILE A 241 -13.72 -29.34 -15.44
N PHE A 242 -13.72 -30.18 -14.39
CA PHE A 242 -13.84 -29.73 -12.99
C PHE A 242 -12.70 -28.78 -12.58
N SER A 243 -11.49 -29.04 -13.06
CA SER A 243 -10.35 -28.17 -12.78
C SER A 243 -10.38 -26.84 -13.52
N PHE A 244 -10.85 -26.87 -14.77
CA PHE A 244 -11.12 -25.69 -15.56
C PHE A 244 -12.28 -24.90 -14.97
N LEU A 245 -13.31 -25.58 -14.46
CA LEU A 245 -14.39 -25.01 -13.67
C LEU A 245 -13.91 -24.43 -12.36
N LEU A 246 -12.92 -25.02 -11.66
CA LEU A 246 -12.27 -24.43 -10.48
C LEU A 246 -11.47 -23.17 -10.80
N LEU A 247 -10.77 -23.14 -11.95
CA LEU A 247 -10.12 -21.95 -12.49
C LEU A 247 -11.14 -20.87 -12.83
N ILE A 248 -12.23 -21.25 -13.48
CA ILE A 248 -13.39 -20.37 -13.78
C ILE A 248 -14.14 -20.01 -12.51
N LEU A 249 -14.18 -20.82 -11.45
CA LEU A 249 -14.81 -20.47 -10.18
C LEU A 249 -13.94 -19.47 -9.43
N GLY A 250 -12.62 -19.68 -9.39
CA GLY A 250 -11.67 -18.72 -8.81
C GLY A 250 -11.66 -17.38 -9.54
N PHE A 251 -11.81 -17.39 -10.86
CA PHE A 251 -11.92 -16.19 -11.71
C PHE A 251 -13.35 -15.59 -11.69
N GLY A 252 -14.36 -16.44 -11.74
CA GLY A 252 -15.77 -16.14 -11.92
C GLY A 252 -16.51 -15.79 -10.65
N VAL A 253 -16.11 -16.30 -9.47
CA VAL A 253 -16.54 -15.75 -8.18
C VAL A 253 -16.04 -14.32 -8.02
N GLY A 254 -14.81 -14.03 -8.47
CA GLY A 254 -14.27 -12.68 -8.57
C GLY A 254 -15.13 -11.77 -9.45
N ILE A 255 -15.52 -12.24 -10.66
CA ILE A 255 -16.36 -11.50 -11.62
C ILE A 255 -17.84 -11.42 -11.21
N PHE A 256 -18.38 -12.44 -10.54
CA PHE A 256 -19.76 -12.48 -10.09
C PHE A 256 -19.99 -11.56 -8.87
N LEU A 257 -19.03 -11.52 -7.93
CA LEU A 257 -19.00 -10.54 -6.85
C LEU A 257 -18.80 -9.11 -7.40
N LEU A 258 -18.01 -8.95 -8.46
CA LEU A 258 -17.79 -7.72 -9.25
C LEU A 258 -19.09 -7.06 -9.69
N ARG A 259 -20.05 -7.85 -10.16
CA ARG A 259 -21.30 -7.33 -10.73
C ARG A 259 -22.31 -6.90 -9.66
N GLN A 260 -22.21 -7.45 -8.46
CA GLN A 260 -23.13 -7.15 -7.35
C GLN A 260 -22.67 -5.98 -6.46
N LEU A 261 -21.41 -5.56 -6.57
CA LEU A 261 -20.78 -4.61 -5.63
C LEU A 261 -20.41 -3.25 -6.23
N THR A 262 -20.53 -3.04 -7.55
CA THR A 262 -20.17 -1.76 -8.19
C THR A 262 -21.40 -0.87 -8.41
N THR A 263 -21.69 0.01 -7.43
CA THR A 263 -22.53 1.21 -7.61
C THR A 263 -21.62 2.44 -7.68
N GLY A 264 -20.89 2.62 -8.80
CA GLY A 264 -20.06 3.81 -8.97
C GLY A 264 -19.43 3.90 -10.36
N THR A 265 -19.58 5.05 -11.00
CA THR A 265 -18.98 5.40 -12.29
C THR A 265 -17.48 5.61 -12.13
N TRP A 266 -16.70 4.54 -12.09
CA TRP A 266 -15.27 4.60 -12.35
C TRP A 266 -15.08 4.44 -13.86
N GLY A 267 -14.77 5.54 -14.55
CA GLY A 267 -14.27 5.48 -15.91
C GLY A 267 -12.95 4.71 -15.91
N ILE A 268 -12.99 3.41 -16.23
CA ILE A 268 -11.79 2.60 -16.36
C ILE A 268 -11.07 3.08 -17.63
N ASN A 269 -10.18 4.05 -17.48
CA ASN A 269 -9.21 4.36 -18.51
C ASN A 269 -8.22 3.19 -18.51
N LEU A 270 -8.51 2.15 -19.30
CA LEU A 270 -7.61 1.02 -19.49
C LEU A 270 -6.35 1.56 -20.18
N SER A 271 -5.36 1.98 -19.40
CA SER A 271 -3.99 2.08 -19.89
C SER A 271 -3.68 0.74 -20.58
N PRO A 272 -3.14 0.74 -21.81
CA PRO A 272 -2.95 -0.51 -22.53
C PRO A 272 -2.08 -1.43 -21.67
N MET A 273 -2.61 -2.62 -21.36
CA MET A 273 -1.95 -3.63 -20.51
C MET A 273 -0.57 -4.04 -21.04
N PHE A 274 -0.32 -3.79 -22.34
CA PHE A 274 0.91 -4.09 -23.04
C PHE A 274 1.53 -2.84 -23.63
N LEU A 275 2.85 -2.81 -23.67
CA LEU A 275 3.58 -1.72 -24.30
C LEU A 275 3.27 -1.70 -25.80
N SER A 276 3.06 -0.50 -26.32
CA SER A 276 2.92 -0.29 -27.76
C SER A 276 4.28 -0.46 -28.45
N ILE A 277 4.26 -1.09 -29.63
CA ILE A 277 5.42 -1.17 -30.52
C ILE A 277 5.70 0.19 -31.17
N LYS A 278 4.64 0.96 -31.46
CA LYS A 278 4.73 2.31 -32.05
C LYS A 278 4.63 3.37 -30.98
N LYS A 279 5.27 4.52 -31.19
CA LYS A 279 5.13 5.68 -30.31
C LYS A 279 3.65 6.09 -30.23
N ILE A 280 3.18 6.31 -29.01
CA ILE A 280 1.88 6.92 -28.74
C ILE A 280 2.18 8.36 -28.31
N GLY A 281 1.82 9.32 -29.16
CA GLY A 281 2.23 10.73 -28.97
C GLY A 281 3.75 10.89 -28.96
N ASN A 282 4.27 11.65 -28.00
CA ASN A 282 5.70 11.97 -27.89
C ASN A 282 6.47 11.07 -26.92
N ASP A 283 5.89 9.98 -26.41
CA ASP A 283 6.61 9.12 -25.47
C ASP A 283 7.67 8.27 -26.18
N PRO A 284 8.98 8.43 -25.87
CA PRO A 284 10.03 7.60 -26.43
C PRO A 284 10.03 6.16 -25.89
N TYR A 285 9.28 5.87 -24.82
CA TYR A 285 9.26 4.57 -24.16
C TYR A 285 8.26 3.61 -24.83
N THR A 286 8.74 2.89 -25.86
CA THR A 286 7.98 1.86 -26.59
C THR A 286 8.57 0.47 -26.34
N LEU A 287 7.82 -0.58 -26.68
CA LEU A 287 8.33 -1.95 -26.72
C LEU A 287 9.58 -1.99 -27.63
N PHE A 288 10.68 -2.58 -27.15
CA PHE A 288 11.98 -2.63 -27.82
C PHE A 288 12.75 -1.31 -27.94
N SER A 289 12.26 -0.20 -27.37
CA SER A 289 13.09 1.00 -27.21
C SER A 289 14.32 0.69 -26.35
N TRP A 290 15.44 1.39 -26.55
CA TRP A 290 16.63 1.19 -25.72
C TRP A 290 16.37 1.38 -24.23
N SER A 291 15.56 2.38 -23.87
CA SER A 291 15.11 2.59 -22.49
C SER A 291 14.35 1.39 -21.94
N HIS A 292 13.44 0.81 -22.73
CA HIS A 292 12.68 -0.37 -22.31
C HIS A 292 13.57 -1.60 -22.10
N VAL A 293 14.50 -1.86 -23.01
CA VAL A 293 15.43 -3.00 -22.92
C VAL A 293 16.35 -2.86 -21.71
N ILE A 294 16.89 -1.67 -21.47
CA ILE A 294 17.73 -1.39 -20.31
C ILE A 294 16.94 -1.58 -19.02
N ASP A 295 15.73 -1.03 -18.94
CA ASP A 295 14.89 -1.15 -17.75
C ASP A 295 14.48 -2.60 -17.48
N PHE A 296 14.18 -3.39 -18.52
CA PHE A 296 13.92 -4.83 -18.38
C PHE A 296 15.14 -5.57 -17.80
N ILE A 297 16.36 -5.28 -18.29
CA ILE A 297 17.59 -5.90 -17.75
C ILE A 297 17.80 -5.49 -16.28
N ASN A 298 17.61 -4.22 -15.96
CA ASN A 298 17.72 -3.70 -14.59
C ASN A 298 16.69 -4.37 -13.67
N GLU A 299 15.47 -4.57 -14.15
CA GLU A 299 14.41 -5.26 -13.43
C GLU A 299 14.78 -6.71 -13.15
N LEU A 300 15.29 -7.47 -14.13
CA LEU A 300 15.75 -8.85 -13.88
C LEU A 300 16.88 -8.92 -12.83
N GLN A 301 17.78 -7.94 -12.82
CA GLN A 301 18.83 -7.85 -11.79
C GLN A 301 18.26 -7.53 -10.41
N LEU A 302 17.23 -6.68 -10.35
CA LEU A 302 16.53 -6.36 -9.11
C LEU A 302 15.75 -7.57 -8.58
N LEU A 303 15.02 -8.27 -9.45
CA LEU A 303 14.17 -9.41 -9.14
C LEU A 303 14.97 -10.63 -8.66
N SER A 304 16.09 -10.92 -9.33
CA SER A 304 16.98 -12.03 -8.97
C SER A 304 18.43 -11.75 -9.35
N PRO A 305 19.18 -11.04 -8.48
CA PRO A 305 20.59 -10.74 -8.74
C PRO A 305 21.43 -12.01 -8.84
N VAL A 306 21.11 -13.02 -8.02
CA VAL A 306 21.81 -14.32 -8.04
C VAL A 306 21.34 -15.19 -9.22
N GLY A 307 20.07 -15.11 -9.61
CA GLY A 307 19.53 -15.89 -10.72
C GLY A 307 20.30 -15.66 -12.02
N PHE A 308 20.65 -14.40 -12.31
CA PHE A 308 21.46 -14.07 -13.48
C PHE A 308 22.84 -14.77 -13.46
N ALA A 309 23.53 -14.73 -12.31
CA ALA A 309 24.82 -15.39 -12.15
C ALA A 309 24.73 -16.91 -12.28
N ILE A 310 23.65 -17.53 -11.78
CA ILE A 310 23.37 -18.96 -11.95
C ILE A 310 23.24 -19.30 -13.44
N TRP A 311 22.51 -18.49 -14.22
CA TRP A 311 22.33 -18.71 -15.65
C TRP A 311 23.63 -18.58 -16.44
N SER A 312 24.54 -17.70 -16.04
CA SER A 312 25.89 -17.65 -16.64
C SER A 312 26.64 -18.97 -16.44
N VAL A 313 26.61 -19.54 -15.23
CA VAL A 313 27.23 -20.85 -14.96
C VAL A 313 26.57 -21.94 -15.79
N ILE A 314 25.24 -21.94 -15.91
CA ILE A 314 24.52 -22.95 -16.69
C ILE A 314 24.89 -22.88 -18.16
N LEU A 315 24.80 -21.70 -18.78
CA LEU A 315 24.99 -21.54 -20.22
C LEU A 315 26.43 -21.81 -20.65
N PHE A 316 27.43 -21.40 -19.86
CA PHE A 316 28.84 -21.53 -20.23
C PHE A 316 29.50 -22.82 -19.71
N VAL A 317 29.03 -23.40 -18.60
CA VAL A 317 29.70 -24.53 -17.95
C VAL A 317 28.86 -25.81 -18.00
N LEU A 318 27.55 -25.73 -17.72
CA LEU A 318 26.71 -26.92 -17.50
C LEU A 318 25.80 -27.27 -18.69
N VAL A 319 25.72 -26.45 -19.74
CA VAL A 319 24.72 -26.57 -20.81
C VAL A 319 24.68 -27.95 -21.46
N ARG A 320 25.85 -28.57 -21.65
CA ARG A 320 25.99 -29.92 -22.23
C ARG A 320 25.60 -31.05 -21.28
N GLN A 321 25.53 -30.78 -19.98
CA GLN A 321 25.18 -31.74 -18.93
C GLN A 321 23.67 -31.75 -18.65
N VAL A 322 22.96 -30.68 -19.05
CA VAL A 322 21.53 -30.51 -18.77
C VAL A 322 20.66 -31.51 -19.52
N LYS A 323 19.81 -32.21 -18.77
CA LYS A 323 18.75 -33.08 -19.30
C LYS A 323 17.49 -32.26 -19.62
N TRP A 324 17.49 -31.55 -20.75
CA TRP A 324 16.39 -30.66 -21.18
C TRP A 324 15.01 -31.33 -21.30
N LYS A 325 14.98 -32.66 -21.54
CA LYS A 325 13.72 -33.43 -21.64
C LYS A 325 13.12 -33.83 -20.28
N ASN A 326 13.77 -33.51 -19.16
CA ASN A 326 13.25 -33.80 -17.83
C ASN A 326 11.97 -32.98 -17.57
N ARG A 327 10.93 -33.63 -17.01
CA ARG A 327 9.61 -33.01 -16.78
C ARG A 327 9.69 -31.76 -15.88
N ASN A 328 10.53 -31.78 -14.85
CA ASN A 328 10.74 -30.63 -13.95
C ASN A 328 11.41 -29.47 -14.69
N VAL A 329 12.37 -29.76 -15.57
CA VAL A 329 13.06 -28.75 -16.40
C VAL A 329 12.07 -28.10 -17.37
N ILE A 330 11.20 -28.89 -18.01
CA ILE A 330 10.19 -28.37 -18.93
C ILE A 330 9.17 -27.51 -18.17
N PHE A 331 8.64 -27.99 -17.04
CA PHE A 331 7.68 -27.23 -16.23
C PHE A 331 8.25 -25.89 -15.75
N LEU A 332 9.44 -25.91 -15.13
CA LEU A 332 10.12 -24.70 -14.68
C LEU A 332 10.52 -23.81 -15.87
N GLY A 333 10.86 -24.40 -17.02
CA GLY A 333 11.16 -23.71 -18.28
C GLY A 333 9.96 -22.94 -18.82
N ILE A 334 8.79 -23.57 -18.88
CA ILE A 334 7.54 -22.92 -19.29
C ILE A 334 7.20 -21.79 -18.31
N SER A 335 7.25 -22.06 -17.00
CA SER A 335 6.99 -21.05 -15.96
C SER A 335 7.91 -19.83 -16.11
N SER A 336 9.21 -20.09 -16.34
CA SER A 336 10.23 -19.05 -16.55
C SER A 336 9.98 -18.25 -17.82
N LEU A 337 9.79 -18.93 -18.96
CA LEU A 337 9.62 -18.30 -20.27
C LEU A 337 8.44 -17.33 -20.26
N PHE A 338 7.26 -17.78 -19.82
CA PHE A 338 6.08 -16.94 -19.82
C PHE A 338 6.16 -15.80 -18.80
N SER A 339 6.82 -16.01 -17.66
CA SER A 339 7.09 -14.93 -16.71
C SER A 339 8.01 -13.84 -17.29
N LEU A 340 9.05 -14.24 -18.04
CA LEU A 340 9.96 -13.31 -18.72
C LEU A 340 9.27 -12.58 -19.87
N VAL A 341 8.46 -13.28 -20.66
CA VAL A 341 7.64 -12.67 -21.71
C VAL A 341 6.69 -11.64 -21.10
N TYR A 342 5.94 -12.00 -20.06
CA TYR A 342 5.05 -11.07 -19.35
C TYR A 342 5.80 -9.83 -18.85
N THR A 343 6.92 -10.02 -18.16
CA THR A 343 7.77 -8.93 -17.68
C THR A 343 8.29 -8.06 -18.83
N PHE A 344 8.57 -8.64 -19.99
CA PHE A 344 9.04 -7.89 -21.15
C PHE A 344 7.92 -7.07 -21.83
N VAL A 345 6.71 -7.61 -21.97
CA VAL A 345 5.64 -7.00 -22.78
C VAL A 345 4.66 -6.16 -21.98
N ALA A 346 4.49 -6.44 -20.68
CA ALA A 346 3.55 -5.72 -19.84
C ALA A 346 3.89 -4.23 -19.76
N ASN A 347 2.87 -3.38 -19.83
CA ASN A 347 3.03 -1.95 -19.66
C ASN A 347 3.05 -1.61 -18.17
N PRO A 348 4.19 -1.15 -17.63
CA PRO A 348 4.34 -0.92 -16.22
C PRO A 348 3.95 0.51 -15.80
N LYS A 349 3.28 1.29 -16.67
CA LYS A 349 2.98 2.70 -16.41
C LYS A 349 1.92 2.87 -15.30
N LEU A 350 2.42 2.94 -14.08
CA LEU A 350 1.99 3.85 -13.03
C LEU A 350 3.06 4.94 -12.91
N ALA A 351 2.70 6.13 -12.45
CA ALA A 351 3.49 7.36 -12.63
C ALA A 351 5.01 7.20 -12.33
N CYS A 352 5.81 7.41 -13.38
CA CYS A 352 7.26 7.71 -13.43
C CYS A 352 8.35 6.61 -13.32
N ALA A 353 8.06 5.37 -12.89
CA ALA A 353 9.03 4.25 -12.91
C ALA A 353 8.34 2.89 -13.19
N ARG A 354 9.10 1.86 -13.60
CA ARG A 354 8.54 0.50 -13.74
C ARG A 354 8.16 -0.06 -12.38
N ASP A 355 6.97 -0.62 -12.30
CA ASP A 355 6.38 -1.24 -11.11
C ASP A 355 7.02 -2.60 -10.78
N TRP A 356 8.18 -2.56 -10.12
CA TRP A 356 9.07 -3.73 -9.95
C TRP A 356 8.44 -4.88 -9.13
N ASP A 357 7.56 -4.54 -8.20
CA ASP A 357 6.92 -5.43 -7.23
C ASP A 357 5.78 -6.24 -7.86
N MET A 358 5.04 -5.70 -8.83
CA MET A 358 4.13 -6.47 -9.69
C MET A 358 4.90 -7.61 -10.41
N PHE A 359 6.15 -7.35 -10.81
CA PHE A 359 7.02 -8.34 -11.44
C PHE A 359 7.81 -9.21 -10.46
N ALA A 360 7.72 -8.96 -9.14
CA ALA A 360 8.44 -9.73 -8.11
C ALA A 360 8.38 -11.24 -8.34
N PRO A 361 7.20 -11.87 -8.57
CA PRO A 361 7.11 -13.31 -8.71
C PRO A 361 7.70 -13.85 -10.01
N ALA A 362 7.93 -13.02 -11.03
CA ALA A 362 8.61 -13.45 -12.26
C ALA A 362 10.06 -13.89 -11.97
N GLY A 363 10.69 -13.31 -10.94
CA GLY A 363 11.99 -13.71 -10.42
C GLY A 363 12.06 -15.18 -9.98
N LEU A 364 10.95 -15.75 -9.51
CA LEU A 364 10.91 -17.11 -8.95
C LEU A 364 11.17 -18.18 -10.00
N GLY A 365 10.56 -18.05 -11.18
CA GLY A 365 10.57 -19.08 -12.22
C GLY A 365 11.98 -19.40 -12.70
N TYR A 366 12.67 -18.40 -13.27
CA TYR A 366 14.00 -18.61 -13.84
C TYR A 366 15.06 -18.86 -12.77
N THR A 367 14.87 -18.36 -11.54
CA THR A 367 15.78 -18.67 -10.43
C THR A 367 15.65 -20.12 -9.98
N LEU A 368 14.42 -20.62 -9.81
CA LEU A 368 14.19 -22.02 -9.43
C LEU A 368 14.65 -22.98 -10.52
N LEU A 369 14.42 -22.67 -11.79
CA LEU A 369 14.99 -23.43 -12.91
C LEU A 369 16.51 -23.45 -12.83
N GLY A 370 17.14 -22.29 -12.62
CA GLY A 370 18.58 -22.17 -12.48
C GLY A 370 19.11 -23.03 -11.32
N LEU A 371 18.53 -22.91 -10.14
CA LEU A 371 18.89 -23.69 -8.96
C LEU A 371 18.73 -25.20 -9.18
N TYR A 372 17.61 -25.62 -9.78
CA TYR A 372 17.36 -27.02 -10.12
C TYR A 372 18.46 -27.57 -11.03
N LEU A 373 18.79 -26.85 -12.11
CA LEU A 373 19.84 -27.24 -13.05
C LEU A 373 21.23 -27.25 -12.40
N LEU A 374 21.54 -26.24 -11.59
CA LEU A 374 22.83 -26.11 -10.91
C LEU A 374 23.06 -27.28 -9.95
N VAL A 375 22.11 -27.53 -9.04
CA VAL A 375 22.24 -28.54 -7.99
C VAL A 375 22.25 -29.96 -8.56
N GLN A 376 21.51 -30.23 -9.65
CA GLN A 376 21.48 -31.57 -10.26
C GLN A 376 22.75 -31.91 -11.06
N ASN A 377 23.48 -30.91 -11.56
CA ASN A 377 24.62 -31.14 -12.46
C ASN A 377 25.99 -30.97 -11.79
N ILE A 378 26.07 -30.33 -10.61
CA ILE A 378 27.34 -30.27 -9.87
C ILE A 378 27.59 -31.58 -9.13
N LYS A 379 28.58 -32.35 -9.62
CA LYS A 379 28.94 -33.66 -9.05
C LYS A 379 29.79 -33.58 -7.79
N LYS A 380 30.69 -32.60 -7.69
CA LYS A 380 31.61 -32.46 -6.55
C LYS A 380 31.02 -31.52 -5.50
N GLU A 381 30.81 -32.02 -4.29
CA GLU A 381 30.30 -31.23 -3.16
C GLU A 381 31.21 -30.03 -2.85
N GLU A 382 32.52 -30.17 -3.06
CA GLU A 382 33.47 -29.08 -2.89
C GLU A 382 33.15 -27.88 -3.78
N ASN A 383 32.75 -28.09 -5.04
CA ASN A 383 32.35 -27.02 -5.94
C ASN A 383 31.07 -26.31 -5.46
N LEU A 384 30.13 -27.06 -4.87
CA LEU A 384 28.92 -26.46 -4.26
C LEU A 384 29.28 -25.55 -3.08
N LYS A 385 30.34 -25.88 -2.31
CA LYS A 385 30.78 -25.04 -1.18
C LYS A 385 31.31 -23.68 -1.64
N TYR A 386 32.06 -23.65 -2.74
CA TYR A 386 32.51 -22.41 -3.36
C TYR A 386 31.34 -21.59 -3.92
N ILE A 387 30.43 -22.24 -4.65
CA ILE A 387 29.27 -21.58 -5.26
C ILE A 387 28.32 -21.02 -4.19
N LEU A 388 28.06 -21.77 -3.12
CA LEU A 388 27.27 -21.34 -1.97
C LEU A 388 27.77 -20.00 -1.44
N LEU A 389 29.08 -19.88 -1.24
CA LEU A 389 29.65 -18.68 -0.66
C LEU A 389 29.59 -17.48 -1.61
N ILE A 390 29.96 -17.65 -2.88
CA ILE A 390 29.87 -16.58 -3.89
C ILE A 390 28.43 -16.06 -3.99
N PHE A 391 27.45 -16.95 -4.08
CA PHE A 391 26.05 -16.57 -4.19
C PHE A 391 25.48 -15.99 -2.90
N SER A 392 25.95 -16.41 -1.73
CA SER A 392 25.61 -15.76 -0.46
C SER A 392 26.08 -14.31 -0.40
N VAL A 393 27.19 -14.00 -1.05
CA VAL A 393 27.76 -12.65 -1.07
C VAL A 393 27.05 -11.77 -2.08
N ILE A 394 26.79 -12.29 -3.28
CA ILE A 394 25.95 -11.59 -4.26
C ILE A 394 24.58 -11.29 -3.65
N ALA A 395 23.98 -12.25 -2.95
CA ALA A 395 22.76 -12.08 -2.17
C ALA A 395 22.90 -10.96 -1.13
N MET A 396 23.94 -10.98 -0.30
CA MET A 396 24.16 -9.94 0.71
C MET A 396 24.34 -8.55 0.09
N ILE A 397 25.09 -8.46 -1.01
CA ILE A 397 25.32 -7.21 -1.76
C ILE A 397 24.04 -6.69 -2.40
N GLY A 398 23.17 -7.57 -2.90
CA GLY A 398 21.91 -7.21 -3.54
C GLY A 398 20.82 -6.80 -2.55
N SER A 399 20.66 -7.55 -1.46
CA SER A 399 19.50 -7.43 -0.57
C SER A 399 19.78 -6.59 0.69
N PHE A 400 20.97 -6.70 1.30
CA PHE A 400 21.29 -5.98 2.55
C PHE A 400 21.17 -4.46 2.42
N PRO A 401 21.66 -3.85 1.31
CA PRO A 401 21.47 -2.42 1.10
C PRO A 401 20.05 -1.94 1.21
N TRP A 402 19.10 -2.75 0.74
CA TRP A 402 17.71 -2.36 0.61
C TRP A 402 17.02 -2.29 1.98
N PHE A 403 17.03 -3.37 2.75
CA PHE A 403 16.36 -3.37 4.06
C PHE A 403 17.07 -2.46 5.08
N TYR A 404 18.41 -2.30 5.00
CA TYR A 404 19.11 -1.36 5.89
C TYR A 404 18.73 0.11 5.65
N LEU A 405 18.52 0.50 4.39
CA LEU A 405 18.11 1.86 4.05
C LEU A 405 16.64 2.08 4.39
N ASN A 406 15.78 1.15 3.99
CA ASN A 406 14.33 1.32 4.14
C ASN A 406 13.85 1.11 5.58
N SER A 407 14.57 0.36 6.42
CA SER A 407 14.23 0.23 7.86
C SER A 407 14.43 1.50 8.68
N ARG A 408 15.08 2.54 8.11
CA ARG A 408 15.32 3.83 8.78
C ARG A 408 14.68 4.96 8.00
N GLU A 409 13.70 5.61 8.60
CA GLU A 409 12.94 6.70 8.01
C GLU A 409 13.81 7.78 7.36
N ALA A 410 14.77 8.35 8.10
CA ALA A 410 15.66 9.38 7.57
C ALA A 410 16.48 8.94 6.34
N LYS A 411 16.88 7.66 6.27
CA LYS A 411 17.62 7.13 5.12
C LYS A 411 16.71 6.80 3.95
N SER A 412 15.52 6.28 4.25
CA SER A 412 14.46 6.05 3.25
C SER A 412 14.08 7.37 2.57
N LEU A 413 13.85 8.42 3.36
CA LEU A 413 13.56 9.78 2.89
C LEU A 413 14.70 10.34 2.02
N ALA A 414 15.94 10.28 2.49
CA ALA A 414 17.09 10.75 1.73
C ALA A 414 17.30 9.96 0.42
N ARG A 415 17.05 8.65 0.42
CA ARG A 415 17.08 7.83 -0.78
C ARG A 415 15.99 8.26 -1.76
N PHE A 416 14.77 8.46 -1.26
CA PHE A 416 13.61 8.82 -2.08
C PHE A 416 13.81 10.18 -2.73
N ASP A 417 14.21 11.21 -1.97
CA ASP A 417 14.52 12.55 -2.49
C ASP A 417 15.59 12.52 -3.59
N ASN A 418 16.67 11.76 -3.38
CA ASN A 418 17.70 11.58 -4.40
C ASN A 418 17.19 10.90 -5.68
N ILE A 419 16.24 9.96 -5.58
CA ILE A 419 15.64 9.31 -6.76
C ILE A 419 14.83 10.32 -7.57
N LEU A 420 14.12 11.24 -6.92
CA LEU A 420 13.39 12.31 -7.61
C LEU A 420 14.33 13.20 -8.44
N ASN A 421 15.54 13.44 -7.93
CA ASN A 421 16.56 14.21 -8.63
C ASN A 421 17.20 13.47 -9.84
N LEU A 422 17.07 12.14 -9.94
CA LEU A 422 17.59 11.38 -11.09
C LEU A 422 16.75 11.54 -12.36
N ASN A 423 15.44 11.78 -12.21
CA ASN A 423 14.55 12.05 -13.35
C ASN A 423 13.54 13.18 -13.02
N PRO A 424 14.00 14.44 -12.93
CA PRO A 424 13.19 15.54 -12.43
C PRO A 424 11.91 15.75 -13.23
N GLN A 425 11.97 15.59 -14.56
CA GLN A 425 10.82 15.80 -15.46
C GLN A 425 9.66 14.84 -15.22
N ARG A 426 9.91 13.67 -14.62
CA ARG A 426 8.87 12.69 -14.29
C ARG A 426 8.56 12.64 -12.80
N SER A 427 9.18 13.47 -11.97
CA SER A 427 9.14 13.35 -10.51
C SER A 427 7.90 13.95 -9.81
N ALA A 428 6.91 14.46 -10.56
CA ALA A 428 5.72 15.13 -9.99
C ALA A 428 4.97 14.25 -8.97
N TYR A 429 4.72 12.98 -9.31
CA TYR A 429 4.09 12.01 -8.40
C TYR A 429 4.93 11.72 -7.16
N GLY A 430 6.26 11.68 -7.30
CA GLY A 430 7.15 11.52 -6.16
C GLY A 430 7.11 12.71 -5.20
N HIS A 431 7.00 13.94 -5.72
CA HIS A 431 6.77 15.13 -4.89
C HIS A 431 5.39 15.13 -4.23
N GLU A 432 4.35 14.57 -4.87
CA GLU A 432 3.06 14.30 -4.23
C GLU A 432 3.19 13.36 -3.02
N ILE A 433 3.96 12.27 -3.15
CA ILE A 433 4.20 11.32 -2.06
C ILE A 433 4.94 12.02 -0.89
N LEU A 434 5.98 12.82 -1.18
CA LEU A 434 6.68 13.59 -0.15
C LEU A 434 5.78 14.62 0.53
N ALA A 435 4.95 15.32 -0.24
CA ALA A 435 4.04 16.32 0.29
C ALA A 435 3.05 15.69 1.29
N ARG A 436 2.45 14.56 0.93
CA ARG A 436 1.56 13.79 1.82
C ARG A 436 2.26 13.32 3.08
N TYR A 437 3.45 12.75 2.94
CA TYR A 437 4.25 12.35 4.09
C TYR A 437 4.53 13.51 5.05
N TYR A 438 4.83 14.71 4.55
CA TYR A 438 4.98 15.89 5.40
C TYR A 438 3.67 16.39 5.99
N GLY A 439 2.56 16.28 5.26
CA GLY A 439 1.22 16.61 5.75
C GLY A 439 0.77 15.69 6.89
N ASP A 440 1.08 14.40 6.83
CA ASP A 440 0.82 13.41 7.89
C ASP A 440 1.63 13.69 9.16
N LEU A 441 2.76 14.41 9.05
CA LEU A 441 3.60 14.87 10.16
C LEU A 441 3.27 16.29 10.63
N ASP A 442 2.19 16.90 10.10
CA ASP A 442 1.81 18.29 10.33
C ASP A 442 2.91 19.32 9.97
N LEU A 443 3.84 18.95 9.09
CA LEU A 443 4.93 19.80 8.60
C LEU A 443 4.48 20.59 7.36
N PHE A 444 3.45 21.41 7.51
CA PHE A 444 2.72 22.05 6.40
C PHE A 444 3.59 22.95 5.49
N GLU A 445 4.65 23.57 6.00
CA GLU A 445 5.59 24.33 5.15
C GLU A 445 6.39 23.42 4.21
N LYS A 446 6.82 22.24 4.69
CA LYS A 446 7.50 21.25 3.83
C LYS A 446 6.51 20.64 2.85
N GLU A 447 5.29 20.32 3.29
CA GLU A 447 4.21 19.88 2.41
C GLU A 447 3.97 20.87 1.27
N ALA A 448 3.75 22.15 1.59
CA ALA A 448 3.50 23.19 0.60
C ALA A 448 4.68 23.35 -0.37
N LYS A 449 5.92 23.20 0.10
CA LYS A 449 7.10 23.21 -0.77
C LYS A 449 7.08 22.06 -1.78
N GLU A 450 6.78 20.85 -1.36
CA GLU A 450 6.73 19.69 -2.25
C GLU A 450 5.54 19.76 -3.23
N TRP A 451 4.37 20.25 -2.80
CA TRP A 451 3.27 20.52 -3.73
C TRP A 451 3.64 21.55 -4.81
N ARG A 452 4.35 22.63 -4.45
CA ARG A 452 4.85 23.61 -5.43
C ARG A 452 5.80 22.98 -6.46
N LYS A 453 6.69 22.06 -6.02
CA LYS A 453 7.55 21.29 -6.94
C LYS A 453 6.73 20.40 -7.87
N ALA A 454 5.73 19.68 -7.35
CA ALA A 454 4.83 18.85 -8.17
C ALA A 454 4.09 19.69 -9.24
N ILE A 455 3.55 20.85 -8.85
CA ILE A 455 2.86 21.80 -9.75
C ILE A 455 3.78 22.34 -10.84
N ALA A 456 5.04 22.64 -10.50
CA ALA A 456 6.02 23.13 -11.47
C ALA A 456 6.32 22.10 -12.58
N LEU A 457 6.14 20.81 -12.29
CA LEU A 457 6.38 19.71 -13.22
C LEU A 457 5.12 19.28 -13.99
N GLU A 458 3.97 19.27 -13.33
CA GLU A 458 2.70 18.84 -13.93
C GLU A 458 1.54 19.70 -13.40
N LYS A 459 0.77 20.29 -14.34
CA LYS A 459 -0.44 21.05 -14.02
C LYS A 459 -1.62 20.11 -13.79
N ASN A 460 -1.70 19.57 -12.57
CA ASN A 460 -2.81 18.72 -12.14
C ASN A 460 -3.71 19.48 -11.14
N PRO A 461 -5.04 19.60 -11.37
CA PRO A 461 -5.94 20.33 -10.47
C PRO A 461 -5.81 19.86 -9.01
N ARG A 462 -5.61 18.56 -8.80
CA ARG A 462 -5.43 17.96 -7.48
C ARG A 462 -4.23 18.53 -6.71
N TYR A 463 -3.13 18.89 -7.38
CA TYR A 463 -1.96 19.46 -6.70
C TYR A 463 -2.24 20.88 -6.19
N PHE A 464 -3.00 21.66 -6.96
CA PHE A 464 -3.43 22.99 -6.53
C PHE A 464 -4.39 22.93 -5.34
N ASP A 465 -5.37 22.01 -5.35
CA ASP A 465 -6.28 21.80 -4.22
C ASP A 465 -5.51 21.42 -2.94
N ASN A 466 -4.60 20.45 -3.01
CA ASN A 466 -3.83 20.05 -1.83
C ASN A 466 -2.83 21.12 -1.36
N LEU A 467 -2.22 21.90 -2.26
CA LEU A 467 -1.44 23.07 -1.86
C LEU A 467 -2.31 24.10 -1.14
N GLY A 468 -3.54 24.32 -1.62
CA GLY A 468 -4.53 25.16 -0.95
C GLY A 468 -4.83 24.68 0.46
N VAL A 469 -4.99 23.36 0.67
CA VAL A 469 -5.21 22.78 2.00
C VAL A 469 -4.01 23.01 2.92
N ALA A 470 -2.78 22.78 2.43
CA ALA A 470 -1.57 23.03 3.21
C ALA A 470 -1.44 24.51 3.61
N LEU A 471 -1.75 25.43 2.69
CA LEU A 471 -1.73 26.88 2.95
C LEU A 471 -2.83 27.32 3.90
N PHE A 472 -4.02 26.72 3.82
CA PHE A 472 -5.12 26.95 4.74
C PHE A 472 -4.71 26.56 6.17
N ARG A 473 -4.06 25.41 6.36
CA ARG A 473 -3.53 24.97 7.66
C ARG A 473 -2.40 25.84 8.21
N LEU A 474 -1.72 26.58 7.33
CA LEU A 474 -0.74 27.62 7.68
C LEU A 474 -1.39 29.00 7.94
N ASN A 475 -2.72 29.10 7.93
CA ASN A 475 -3.49 30.35 8.02
C ASN A 475 -3.17 31.36 6.89
N ARG A 476 -2.63 30.89 5.75
CA ARG A 476 -2.30 31.69 4.56
C ARG A 476 -3.47 31.71 3.59
N TYR A 477 -4.62 32.23 4.04
CA TYR A 477 -5.90 32.10 3.37
C TYR A 477 -5.94 32.71 1.96
N ASP A 478 -5.29 33.85 1.72
CA ASP A 478 -5.24 34.48 0.39
C ASP A 478 -4.50 33.62 -0.65
N GLU A 479 -3.40 33.00 -0.23
CA GLU A 479 -2.66 32.08 -1.09
C GLU A 479 -3.46 30.80 -1.33
N ALA A 480 -4.18 30.30 -0.32
CA ALA A 480 -5.06 29.14 -0.44
C ALA A 480 -6.19 29.40 -1.44
N ILE A 481 -6.90 30.53 -1.33
CA ILE A 481 -7.93 30.98 -2.30
C ILE A 481 -7.37 30.99 -3.72
N THR A 482 -6.16 31.53 -3.90
CA THR A 482 -5.49 31.58 -5.21
C THR A 482 -5.27 30.18 -5.78
N GLN A 483 -4.85 29.21 -4.96
CA GLN A 483 -4.64 27.84 -5.44
C GLN A 483 -5.95 27.09 -5.68
N TYR A 484 -6.96 27.25 -4.84
CA TYR A 484 -8.27 26.63 -5.08
C TYR A 484 -8.90 27.15 -6.37
N LYS A 485 -8.83 28.46 -6.65
CA LYS A 485 -9.26 29.03 -7.94
C LYS A 485 -8.52 28.41 -9.12
N ARG A 486 -7.19 28.30 -9.05
CA ARG A 486 -6.39 27.62 -10.10
C ARG A 486 -6.77 26.14 -10.27
N SER A 487 -7.11 25.44 -9.18
CA SER A 487 -7.64 24.08 -9.26
C SER A 487 -8.97 24.04 -10.02
N LEU A 488 -9.88 24.96 -9.72
CA LEU A 488 -11.20 25.06 -10.35
C LEU A 488 -11.13 25.53 -11.80
N ASP A 489 -10.17 26.37 -12.18
CA ASP A 489 -9.89 26.73 -13.57
C ASP A 489 -9.56 25.49 -14.42
N LEU A 490 -8.85 24.52 -13.82
CA LEU A 490 -8.48 23.25 -14.47
C LEU A 490 -9.57 22.18 -14.36
N ASN A 491 -10.31 22.14 -13.26
CA ASN A 491 -11.42 21.22 -13.05
C ASN A 491 -12.59 21.92 -12.33
N PRO A 492 -13.51 22.54 -13.10
CA PRO A 492 -14.66 23.27 -12.56
C PRO A 492 -15.69 22.39 -11.86
N ARG A 493 -15.57 21.05 -11.90
CA ARG A 493 -16.53 20.12 -11.30
C ARG A 493 -16.03 19.49 -10.00
N SER A 494 -14.95 20.01 -9.42
CA SER A 494 -14.42 19.51 -8.16
C SER A 494 -15.25 20.02 -6.97
N ALA A 495 -16.24 19.22 -6.56
CA ALA A 495 -17.09 19.56 -5.41
C ALA A 495 -16.28 19.83 -4.12
N LYS A 496 -15.19 19.09 -3.91
CA LYS A 496 -14.29 19.28 -2.76
C LYS A 496 -13.56 20.63 -2.84
N ALA A 497 -13.08 21.03 -4.01
CA ALA A 497 -12.36 22.31 -4.15
C ALA A 497 -13.30 23.50 -3.93
N HIS A 498 -14.55 23.42 -4.40
CA HIS A 498 -15.60 24.41 -4.10
C HIS A 498 -15.86 24.50 -2.58
N TYR A 499 -16.01 23.37 -1.90
CA TYR A 499 -16.20 23.37 -0.44
C TYR A 499 -15.02 23.98 0.31
N ASN A 500 -13.79 23.60 -0.04
CA ASN A 500 -12.57 24.16 0.57
C ASN A 500 -12.42 25.67 0.31
N LEU A 501 -12.76 26.13 -0.89
CA LEU A 501 -12.78 27.54 -1.23
C LEU A 501 -13.84 28.30 -0.41
N GLY A 502 -15.04 27.73 -0.29
CA GLY A 502 -16.12 28.26 0.56
C GLY A 502 -15.70 28.39 2.03
N LEU A 503 -15.10 27.36 2.60
CA LEU A 503 -14.52 27.38 3.96
C LEU A 503 -13.50 28.50 4.12
N THR A 504 -12.63 28.68 3.12
CA THR A 504 -11.60 29.72 3.18
C THR A 504 -12.19 31.13 3.08
N TYR A 505 -13.26 31.31 2.30
CA TYR A 505 -14.00 32.57 2.26
C TYR A 505 -14.74 32.86 3.57
N SER A 506 -15.37 31.86 4.18
CA SER A 506 -16.02 31.99 5.50
C SER A 506 -15.04 32.47 6.57
N LEU A 507 -13.82 31.91 6.62
CA LEU A 507 -12.78 32.39 7.56
C LEU A 507 -12.30 33.83 7.27
N LYS A 508 -12.50 34.31 6.05
CA LYS A 508 -12.26 35.71 5.65
C LYS A 508 -13.51 36.58 5.75
N GLU A 509 -14.60 36.06 6.30
CA GLU A 509 -15.90 36.72 6.41
C GLU A 509 -16.50 37.17 5.07
N MET A 510 -16.07 36.54 3.97
CA MET A 510 -16.57 36.77 2.61
C MET A 510 -17.80 35.87 2.38
N TRP A 511 -18.88 36.18 3.10
CA TRP A 511 -20.04 35.29 3.24
C TRP A 511 -20.80 35.03 1.92
N ASP A 512 -20.89 36.02 1.03
CA ASP A 512 -21.60 35.86 -0.24
C ASP A 512 -20.85 34.89 -1.17
N GLU A 513 -19.53 35.04 -1.27
CA GLU A 513 -18.66 34.13 -1.98
C GLU A 513 -18.69 32.73 -1.36
N ALA A 514 -18.62 32.63 -0.03
CA ALA A 514 -18.71 31.35 0.67
C ALA A 514 -20.01 30.59 0.35
N ILE A 515 -21.17 31.26 0.46
CA ILE A 515 -22.48 30.68 0.14
C ILE A 515 -22.53 30.20 -1.32
N SER A 516 -22.00 30.98 -2.25
CA SER A 516 -21.95 30.61 -3.67
C SER A 516 -21.16 29.30 -3.88
N GLU A 517 -19.96 29.22 -3.30
CA GLU A 517 -19.08 28.06 -3.44
C GLU A 517 -19.66 26.81 -2.76
N TYR A 518 -20.23 26.94 -1.56
CA TYR A 518 -20.90 25.84 -0.89
C TYR A 518 -22.10 25.30 -1.68
N ARG A 519 -22.91 26.19 -2.28
CA ARG A 519 -24.03 25.78 -3.14
C ARG A 519 -23.55 25.01 -4.36
N GLU A 520 -22.45 25.43 -4.99
CA GLU A 520 -21.90 24.69 -6.14
C GLU A 520 -21.32 23.34 -5.70
N ALA A 521 -20.63 23.26 -4.55
CA ALA A 521 -20.18 21.99 -3.97
C ALA A 521 -21.35 21.01 -3.75
N PHE A 522 -22.46 21.50 -3.20
CA PHE A 522 -23.68 20.71 -3.02
C PHE A 522 -24.27 20.26 -4.36
N LYS A 523 -24.39 21.17 -5.33
CA LYS A 523 -24.92 20.87 -6.66
C LYS A 523 -24.08 19.81 -7.40
N LEU A 524 -22.76 19.83 -7.21
CA LEU A 524 -21.82 18.84 -7.76
C LEU A 524 -21.82 17.49 -7.01
N GLY A 525 -22.69 17.33 -6.00
CA GLY A 525 -22.93 16.05 -5.35
C GLY A 525 -22.24 15.88 -3.99
N LEU A 526 -21.62 16.92 -3.42
CA LEU A 526 -21.12 16.84 -2.04
C LEU A 526 -22.29 16.73 -1.07
N ARG A 527 -22.25 15.72 -0.20
CA ARG A 527 -23.30 15.39 0.79
C ARG A 527 -22.66 15.20 2.16
N LEU A 528 -22.19 16.30 2.74
CA LEU A 528 -21.60 16.34 4.08
C LEU A 528 -22.53 17.10 5.02
N ALA A 529 -22.63 16.66 6.27
CA ALA A 529 -23.34 17.42 7.31
C ALA A 529 -22.69 18.80 7.52
N ASP A 530 -21.35 18.83 7.55
CA ASP A 530 -20.56 20.07 7.69
C ASP A 530 -20.88 21.09 6.60
N LEU A 531 -21.10 20.66 5.35
CA LEU A 531 -21.46 21.58 4.26
C LEU A 531 -22.77 22.34 4.57
N HIS A 532 -23.76 21.65 5.14
CA HIS A 532 -25.02 22.26 5.54
C HIS A 532 -24.86 23.14 6.78
N ALA A 533 -24.03 22.73 7.74
CA ALA A 533 -23.72 23.55 8.90
C ALA A 533 -23.05 24.87 8.51
N GLU A 534 -22.04 24.82 7.63
CA GLU A 534 -21.32 25.99 7.13
C GLU A 534 -22.21 26.95 6.32
N LEU A 535 -23.09 26.41 5.47
CA LEU A 535 -24.14 27.22 4.82
C LEU A 535 -25.05 27.89 5.85
N GLY A 536 -25.43 27.15 6.89
CA GLY A 536 -26.25 27.65 7.99
C GLY A 536 -25.64 28.83 8.72
N ILE A 537 -24.35 28.71 9.06
CA ILE A 537 -23.55 29.75 9.70
C ILE A 537 -23.42 30.96 8.79
N ALA A 538 -23.05 30.76 7.52
CA ALA A 538 -22.89 31.85 6.55
C ALA A 538 -24.21 32.62 6.33
N TYR A 539 -25.36 31.92 6.26
CA TYR A 539 -26.67 32.58 6.22
C TYR A 539 -26.97 33.38 7.49
N GLY A 540 -26.61 32.84 8.66
CA GLY A 540 -26.72 33.55 9.94
C GLY A 540 -25.97 34.88 9.93
N HIS A 541 -24.72 34.91 9.44
CA HIS A 541 -23.95 36.14 9.29
C HIS A 541 -24.56 37.13 8.29
N LYS A 542 -25.26 36.63 7.26
CA LYS A 542 -26.06 37.43 6.32
C LYS A 542 -27.43 37.84 6.88
N ARG A 543 -27.77 37.47 8.13
CA ARG A 543 -29.08 37.66 8.79
C ARG A 543 -30.25 36.98 8.07
N LEU A 544 -29.95 35.97 7.26
CA LEU A 544 -30.91 35.07 6.60
C LEU A 544 -31.20 33.90 7.54
N TYR A 545 -31.76 34.21 8.72
CA TYR A 545 -31.83 33.27 9.84
C TYR A 545 -32.72 32.05 9.57
N GLN A 546 -33.79 32.20 8.77
CA GLN A 546 -34.69 31.09 8.42
C GLN A 546 -33.98 30.07 7.52
N GLU A 547 -33.26 30.56 6.51
CA GLU A 547 -32.42 29.76 5.63
C GLU A 547 -31.32 29.06 6.44
N GLY A 548 -30.67 29.80 7.35
CA GLY A 548 -29.64 29.27 8.22
C GLY A 548 -30.13 28.10 9.10
N ILE A 549 -31.29 28.28 9.72
CA ILE A 549 -31.96 27.22 10.50
C ILE A 549 -32.33 26.01 9.63
N SER A 550 -32.81 26.25 8.40
CA SER A 550 -33.16 25.15 7.48
C SER A 550 -31.96 24.28 7.16
N GLU A 551 -30.80 24.89 6.87
CA GLU A 551 -29.57 24.15 6.59
C GLU A 551 -29.02 23.44 7.83
N LEU A 552 -29.00 24.08 9.00
CA LEU A 552 -28.56 23.42 10.26
C LEU A 552 -29.43 22.22 10.62
N LYS A 553 -30.75 22.28 10.38
CA LYS A 553 -31.63 21.12 10.55
C LYS A 553 -31.26 19.95 9.64
N LYS A 554 -30.83 20.22 8.39
CA LYS A 554 -30.32 19.18 7.49
C LYS A 554 -29.00 18.60 7.99
N ALA A 555 -28.08 19.44 8.49
CA ALA A 555 -26.83 18.97 9.10
C ALA A 555 -27.11 17.99 10.26
N ILE A 556 -28.00 18.38 11.19
CA ILE A 556 -28.45 17.56 12.32
C ILE A 556 -29.13 16.26 11.87
N GLN A 557 -29.91 16.30 10.78
CA GLN A 557 -30.55 15.10 10.23
C GLN A 557 -29.51 14.11 9.67
N ILE A 558 -28.42 14.61 9.09
CA ILE A 558 -27.34 13.78 8.54
C ILE A 558 -26.44 13.24 9.65
N ASN A 559 -26.07 14.08 10.63
CA ASN A 559 -25.28 13.70 11.79
C ASN A 559 -25.85 14.37 13.05
N SER A 560 -26.55 13.58 13.87
CA SER A 560 -27.21 14.05 15.09
C SER A 560 -26.32 14.03 16.34
N GLN A 561 -25.06 13.59 16.21
CA GLN A 561 -24.13 13.50 17.34
C GLN A 561 -23.20 14.70 17.46
N GLU A 562 -23.23 15.63 16.51
CA GLU A 562 -22.36 16.80 16.51
C GLU A 562 -23.00 17.97 17.29
N ALA A 563 -22.43 18.30 18.45
CA ALA A 563 -22.97 19.29 19.37
C ALA A 563 -22.88 20.72 18.80
N GLU A 564 -21.88 20.99 17.97
CA GLU A 564 -21.65 22.29 17.33
C GLU A 564 -22.84 22.71 16.44
N TYR A 565 -23.47 21.77 15.72
CA TYR A 565 -24.64 22.07 14.88
C TYR A 565 -25.83 22.57 15.71
N TYR A 566 -26.06 21.96 16.88
CA TYR A 566 -27.10 22.39 17.80
C TYR A 566 -26.77 23.75 18.43
N TYR A 567 -25.50 24.01 18.73
CA TYR A 567 -25.06 25.32 19.23
C TYR A 567 -25.34 26.44 18.23
N HIS A 568 -24.97 26.27 16.96
CA HIS A 568 -25.28 27.25 15.93
C HIS A 568 -26.79 27.38 15.70
N PHE A 569 -27.53 26.27 15.76
CA PHE A 569 -29.00 26.31 15.63
C PHE A 569 -29.64 27.12 16.76
N GLY A 570 -29.24 26.88 18.00
CA GLY A 570 -29.66 27.65 19.17
C GLY A 570 -29.29 29.13 19.03
N SER A 571 -28.09 29.43 18.54
CA SER A 571 -27.62 30.80 18.32
C SER A 571 -28.50 31.55 17.30
N LEU A 572 -28.87 30.92 16.17
CA LEU A 572 -29.77 31.54 15.19
C LEU A 572 -31.20 31.72 15.73
N LEU A 573 -31.70 30.79 16.55
CA LEU A 573 -32.99 30.96 17.22
C LEU A 573 -33.01 32.16 18.15
N PHE A 574 -31.91 32.41 18.86
CA PHE A 574 -31.76 33.57 19.71
C PHE A 574 -31.78 34.88 18.91
N GLU A 575 -31.05 34.94 17.79
CA GLU A 575 -31.07 36.09 16.86
C GLU A 575 -32.49 36.36 16.32
N MET A 576 -33.30 35.32 16.16
CA MET A 576 -34.72 35.41 15.79
C MET A 576 -35.65 35.76 16.96
N LYS A 577 -35.12 36.03 18.16
CA LYS A 577 -35.87 36.28 19.41
C LYS A 577 -36.72 35.11 19.90
N ARG A 578 -36.41 33.88 19.45
CA ARG A 578 -37.07 32.63 19.91
C ARG A 578 -36.31 32.07 21.10
N ILE A 579 -36.29 32.82 22.19
CA ILE A 579 -35.39 32.61 23.33
C ILE A 579 -35.66 31.28 24.04
N GLU A 580 -36.92 30.91 24.26
CA GLU A 580 -37.27 29.66 24.95
C GLU A 580 -36.81 28.43 24.16
N GLU A 581 -36.98 28.45 22.84
CA GLU A 581 -36.53 27.38 21.95
C GLU A 581 -35.00 27.30 21.92
N SER A 582 -34.33 28.46 21.87
CA SER A 582 -32.88 28.53 21.94
C SER A 582 -32.33 27.92 23.24
N ILE A 583 -32.92 28.23 24.39
CA ILE A 583 -32.55 27.65 25.68
C ILE A 583 -32.70 26.12 25.68
N GLN A 584 -33.79 25.59 25.10
CA GLN A 584 -34.00 24.15 25.01
C GLN A 584 -32.91 23.47 24.15
N VAL A 585 -32.59 24.05 22.99
CA VAL A 585 -31.55 23.53 22.10
C VAL A 585 -30.16 23.63 22.75
N LEU A 586 -29.82 24.74 23.40
CA LEU A 586 -28.53 24.89 24.08
C LEU A 586 -28.39 23.98 25.31
N LYS A 587 -29.49 23.66 26.00
CA LYS A 587 -29.47 22.60 27.03
C LYS A 587 -29.17 21.24 26.42
N GLN A 588 -29.69 20.95 25.21
CA GLN A 588 -29.34 19.73 24.49
C GLN A 588 -27.85 19.68 24.13
N VAL A 589 -27.23 20.79 23.71
CA VAL A 589 -25.77 20.87 23.51
C VAL A 589 -25.03 20.41 24.75
N LEU A 590 -25.43 20.89 25.93
CA LEU A 590 -24.81 20.51 27.21
C LEU A 590 -25.10 19.07 27.66
N THR A 591 -26.17 18.43 27.17
CA THR A 591 -26.38 16.99 27.37
C THR A 591 -25.48 16.13 26.48
N MET A 592 -25.09 16.66 25.31
CA MET A 592 -24.20 15.98 24.37
C MET A 592 -22.74 16.19 24.75
N ASP A 593 -22.37 17.44 25.07
CA ASP A 593 -21.06 17.83 25.56
C ASP A 593 -21.21 18.76 26.77
N SER A 594 -21.05 18.20 27.96
CA SER A 594 -21.10 18.94 29.23
C SER A 594 -19.95 19.94 29.41
N THR A 595 -18.93 19.92 28.53
CA THR A 595 -17.78 20.83 28.59
C THR A 595 -17.86 21.97 27.57
N TYR A 596 -18.94 22.05 26.79
CA TYR A 596 -19.13 23.06 25.74
C TYR A 596 -19.33 24.48 26.31
N SER A 597 -18.22 25.15 26.62
CA SER A 597 -18.21 26.43 27.36
C SER A 597 -19.06 27.52 26.70
N SER A 598 -19.02 27.66 25.38
CA SER A 598 -19.81 28.67 24.64
C SER A 598 -21.32 28.53 24.86
N ALA A 599 -21.83 27.31 25.08
CA ALA A 599 -23.25 27.10 25.37
C ALA A 599 -23.63 27.62 26.77
N TYR A 600 -22.75 27.46 27.77
CA TYR A 600 -22.96 28.06 29.09
C TYR A 600 -22.99 29.59 29.02
N LYS A 601 -22.09 30.22 28.27
CA LYS A 601 -22.08 31.67 28.07
C LYS A 601 -23.38 32.15 27.40
N ALA A 602 -23.81 31.47 26.34
CA ALA A 602 -25.04 31.79 25.62
C ALA A 602 -26.28 31.68 26.53
N LEU A 603 -26.40 30.60 27.32
CA LEU A 603 -27.46 30.45 28.31
C LEU A 603 -27.41 31.52 29.40
N GLY A 604 -26.21 31.89 29.88
CA GLY A 604 -26.03 32.97 30.84
C GLY A 604 -26.57 34.30 30.32
N ASN A 605 -26.26 34.65 29.07
CA ASN A 605 -26.79 35.84 28.40
C ASN A 605 -28.32 35.79 28.28
N MET A 606 -28.89 34.65 27.88
CA MET A 606 -30.35 34.51 27.73
C MET A 606 -31.09 34.60 29.06
N TYR A 607 -30.54 34.01 30.13
CA TYR A 607 -31.12 34.12 31.47
C TYR A 607 -31.02 35.54 32.03
N MET A 608 -29.94 36.26 31.70
CA MET A 608 -29.83 37.69 32.00
C MET A 608 -30.94 38.49 31.32
N ASP A 609 -31.18 38.27 30.02
CA ASP A 609 -32.23 38.95 29.25
C ASP A 609 -33.63 38.66 29.78
N GLN A 610 -33.85 37.47 30.37
CA GLN A 610 -35.09 37.10 31.05
C GLN A 610 -35.21 37.62 32.49
N GLY A 611 -34.20 38.34 33.01
CA GLY A 611 -34.16 38.81 34.39
C GLY A 611 -33.92 37.71 35.45
N LYS A 612 -33.55 36.50 35.04
CA LYS A 612 -33.26 35.36 35.91
C LYS A 612 -31.80 35.40 36.36
N THR A 613 -31.49 36.37 37.22
CA THR A 613 -30.13 36.71 37.67
C THR A 613 -29.38 35.54 38.33
N GLN A 614 -30.05 34.70 39.11
CA GLN A 614 -29.42 33.53 39.76
C GLN A 614 -29.00 32.45 38.74
N ASP A 615 -29.87 32.16 37.76
CA ASP A 615 -29.56 31.19 36.70
C ASP A 615 -28.42 31.72 35.81
N ALA A 616 -28.45 33.01 35.46
CA ALA A 616 -27.40 33.66 34.70
C ALA A 616 -26.04 33.57 35.41
N PHE A 617 -25.98 33.88 36.71
CA PHE A 617 -24.77 33.78 37.52
C PHE A 617 -24.19 32.36 37.49
N ARG A 618 -25.03 31.34 37.69
CA ARG A 618 -24.62 29.93 37.67
C ARG A 618 -24.00 29.53 36.32
N HIS A 619 -24.60 29.94 35.21
CA HIS A 619 -24.11 29.58 33.88
C HIS A 619 -22.82 30.33 33.51
N TYR A 620 -22.66 31.58 33.91
CA TYR A 620 -21.38 32.28 33.76
C TYR A 620 -20.26 31.67 34.59
N GLN A 621 -20.56 31.18 35.80
CA GLN A 621 -19.59 30.46 36.61
C GLN A 621 -19.13 29.17 35.91
N LEU A 622 -20.07 28.40 35.33
CA LEU A 622 -19.76 27.19 34.57
C LEU A 622 -18.98 27.51 33.28
N TYR A 623 -19.30 28.60 32.59
CA TYR A 623 -18.53 29.07 31.43
C TYR A 623 -17.05 29.26 31.78
N LEU A 624 -16.75 30.00 32.86
CA LEU A 624 -15.37 30.24 33.28
C LEU A 624 -14.68 28.99 33.84
N GLN A 625 -15.44 28.06 34.42
CA GLN A 625 -14.92 26.77 34.86
C GLN A 625 -14.44 25.92 33.67
N HIS A 626 -15.21 25.91 32.58
CA HIS A 626 -14.90 25.15 31.37
C HIS A 626 -14.05 25.92 30.36
N ASN A 627 -13.83 27.23 30.57
CA ASN A 627 -12.92 28.07 29.77
C ASN A 627 -12.14 29.06 30.67
N PRO A 628 -11.14 28.57 31.43
CA PRO A 628 -10.45 29.39 32.44
C PRO A 628 -9.54 30.49 31.86
N GLN A 629 -9.22 30.40 30.56
CA GLN A 629 -8.40 31.36 29.82
C GLN A 629 -9.20 32.15 28.76
N ALA A 630 -10.52 32.26 28.94
CA ALA A 630 -11.35 33.06 28.04
C ALA A 630 -10.87 34.53 27.97
N ASP A 631 -10.74 35.08 26.77
CA ASP A 631 -10.29 36.47 26.55
C ASP A 631 -11.22 37.50 27.20
N ASP A 632 -12.51 37.18 27.30
CA ASP A 632 -13.55 38.02 27.91
C ASP A 632 -13.79 37.68 29.40
N LYS A 633 -12.94 36.88 30.03
CA LYS A 633 -13.07 36.48 31.44
C LYS A 633 -13.31 37.66 32.37
N ALA A 634 -12.52 38.73 32.24
CA ALA A 634 -12.63 39.91 33.07
C ALA A 634 -14.02 40.59 32.94
N GLN A 635 -14.59 40.59 31.73
CA GLN A 635 -15.93 41.11 31.47
C GLN A 635 -17.00 40.24 32.14
N ILE A 636 -16.90 38.92 32.02
CA ILE A 636 -17.84 37.99 32.65
C ILE A 636 -17.75 38.06 34.18
N GLU A 637 -16.55 38.14 34.76
CA GLU A 637 -16.36 38.34 36.20
C GLU A 637 -16.98 39.65 36.69
N GLN A 638 -16.87 40.73 35.91
CA GLN A 638 -17.53 41.99 36.21
C GLN A 638 -19.06 41.85 36.21
N ILE A 639 -19.63 41.16 35.20
CA ILE A 639 -21.07 40.88 35.12
C ILE A 639 -21.53 40.07 36.34
N MET A 640 -20.81 39.00 36.68
CA MET A 640 -21.10 38.18 37.85
C MET A 640 -21.02 38.98 39.17
N SER A 641 -20.06 39.90 39.30
CA SER A 641 -19.94 40.74 40.49
C SER A 641 -21.15 41.68 40.70
N LYS A 642 -21.76 42.16 39.61
CA LYS A 642 -22.99 42.97 39.64
C LYS A 642 -24.20 42.11 39.97
N LEU A 643 -24.29 40.92 39.38
CA LEU A 643 -25.34 39.94 39.67
C LEU A 643 -25.35 39.46 41.12
N LYS A 644 -24.21 39.47 41.81
CA LYS A 644 -24.09 39.08 43.22
C LYS A 644 -24.58 40.17 44.20
N LYS A 645 -24.67 41.42 43.74
CA LYS A 645 -25.06 42.58 44.57
C LYS A 645 -26.55 42.91 44.52
N ASN A 646 -27.26 42.39 43.52
CA ASN A 646 -28.71 42.49 43.33
C ASN A 646 -29.35 41.14 43.64
#